data_AF-A0A363UJH3-F1
#
_entry.id   AF-A0A363UJH3-F1
#
_cell.length_a   1.000
_cell.length_b   1.000
_cell.length_c   1.000
_cell.angle_alpha   90.00
_cell.angle_beta   90.00
_cell.angle_gamma   90.00
#
_symmetry.space_group_name_H-M   'P 1'
#
loop_
_entity.id
_entity.type
_entity.pdbx_description
1 polymer ?
#
loop_
_entity_poly.entity_id
_entity_poly.type
_entity_poly.pdbx_seq_one_letter_code
_entity_poly.pdbx_strand_id
1 'polypeptide(L)'
;MKHVVSVTMGSSTNDFTFETDFLGQPFTVSRVGADGDESQAWELLRRHQAKADAIGLGMIRDHHDVGTRRIVHADTERMLGVVTRVPATTGAALRRLLQVRAVRHVQKQLGNFFNNNKVLFLSGVVNYDMAVAMADYTPNLRFADAVLQTGAPKMLTSLNQLEVFARGARLAESVLPLRTLSTVMPGLSAVKSSLVRKQIRDSHTVVGTFDDLKQFMEDGALKDKTVITSAVDDERFAAFKRWEANLVVDVSPTLFDHVVGTNTIQAMILAALNMSSEELADADLEDIIRELAIKPRLLHPTGEFRNIRRFAFVIHPLSQEYITKGFPLPKATPKVVMDKVEQAAAHMPPMVYSKMSNIVSPAGAEAEGWLITVGGTPREMLARSPEFTYRRLLMAASMAQKMGAQIIGLGAFTKVVGDAGVTVARRAEIPVTTGNSYSASGALWAAADAVRRMGLVKINKNQKIAGKTMVVGATGSIGSVSARLLAMAVDEVYLAGRNMKKLEALKASMLKDTPQAKIVATTNYEDHLHEMDMIVTSTSGAGKKILDITKVKPGCVITDVARPLDLPPEEVAKRPDVLVIESGEIELPTDVKMKDIGLPPNVIYACLAETIVLALEGRFEVFTIGRDTEWEKVKEIYKLGLKHGMKLAAISGVNGVFTDEDIAEVKRLALEARKNWTPGQATRSRPESRKKDAAA
;
A
#
# COMPACT_ATOMS: atom_id res chain seq x y z
N MET A 1 -39.52 -35.26 -8.50
CA MET A 1 -38.96 -33.97 -8.95
C MET A 1 -39.44 -32.93 -7.95
N LYS A 2 -38.51 -32.20 -7.33
CA LYS A 2 -38.84 -31.16 -6.35
C LYS A 2 -39.27 -29.89 -7.07
N HIS A 3 -40.20 -29.13 -6.52
CA HIS A 3 -40.73 -27.91 -7.11
C HIS A 3 -40.53 -26.73 -6.17
N VAL A 4 -39.78 -25.72 -6.58
CA VAL A 4 -39.55 -24.51 -5.80
C VAL A 4 -40.18 -23.33 -6.50
N VAL A 5 -40.98 -22.56 -5.74
CA VAL A 5 -41.62 -21.35 -6.25
C VAL A 5 -41.08 -20.13 -5.52
N SER A 6 -40.49 -19.20 -6.27
CA SER A 6 -40.08 -17.89 -5.79
C SER A 6 -41.17 -16.86 -6.08
N VAL A 7 -41.91 -16.47 -5.05
CA VAL A 7 -42.82 -15.31 -5.12
C VAL A 7 -42.01 -14.04 -4.86
N THR A 8 -42.15 -13.02 -5.69
CA THR A 8 -41.41 -11.77 -5.53
C THR A 8 -42.27 -10.54 -5.72
N MET A 9 -41.96 -9.46 -4.99
CA MET A 9 -42.60 -8.15 -5.16
C MET A 9 -42.30 -7.48 -6.52
N GLY A 10 -41.57 -8.15 -7.41
CA GLY A 10 -41.20 -7.63 -8.73
C GLY A 10 -42.21 -7.81 -9.82
N SER A 11 -41.86 -7.27 -10.98
CA SER A 11 -42.65 -7.40 -12.20
C SER A 11 -42.90 -8.88 -12.55
N SER A 12 -44.14 -9.19 -12.90
CA SER A 12 -44.58 -10.47 -13.47
C SER A 12 -44.09 -10.67 -14.92
N THR A 13 -43.68 -9.60 -15.60
CA THR A 13 -43.07 -9.68 -16.93
C THR A 13 -41.76 -10.48 -16.96
N ASN A 14 -41.12 -10.66 -15.81
CA ASN A 14 -39.86 -11.38 -15.64
C ASN A 14 -40.08 -12.80 -15.10
N ASP A 15 -41.32 -13.30 -15.18
CA ASP A 15 -41.66 -14.64 -14.71
C ASP A 15 -41.05 -15.70 -15.62
N PHE A 16 -40.58 -16.78 -15.00
CA PHE A 16 -39.95 -17.88 -15.72
C PHE A 16 -40.20 -19.19 -14.98
N THR A 17 -40.03 -20.29 -15.70
CA THR A 17 -39.94 -21.63 -15.12
C THR A 17 -38.90 -22.43 -15.89
N PHE A 18 -38.06 -23.17 -15.17
CA PHE A 18 -37.06 -24.06 -15.77
C PHE A 18 -36.85 -25.32 -14.93
N GLU A 19 -36.29 -26.35 -15.55
CA GLU A 19 -35.88 -27.58 -14.88
C GLU A 19 -34.34 -27.64 -14.76
N THR A 20 -33.84 -28.19 -13.66
CA THR A 20 -32.40 -28.28 -13.38
C THR A 20 -32.10 -29.39 -12.37
N ASP A 21 -30.85 -29.85 -12.34
CA ASP A 21 -30.36 -30.70 -11.27
C ASP A 21 -29.61 -29.85 -10.22
N PHE A 22 -29.97 -30.02 -8.95
CA PHE A 22 -29.37 -29.29 -7.83
C PHE A 22 -29.16 -30.24 -6.65
N LEU A 23 -27.92 -30.29 -6.13
CA LEU A 23 -27.50 -31.22 -5.06
C LEU A 23 -27.90 -32.68 -5.36
N GLY A 24 -27.67 -33.10 -6.62
CA GLY A 24 -27.95 -34.47 -7.10
C GLY A 24 -29.44 -34.82 -7.24
N GLN A 25 -30.34 -33.83 -7.21
CA GLN A 25 -31.78 -34.05 -7.30
C GLN A 25 -32.41 -33.19 -8.40
N PRO A 26 -33.44 -33.68 -9.12
CA PRO A 26 -34.11 -32.92 -10.16
C PRO A 26 -35.13 -31.93 -9.57
N PHE A 27 -35.05 -30.68 -10.02
CA PHE A 27 -35.89 -29.55 -9.62
C PHE A 27 -36.64 -28.93 -10.80
N THR A 28 -37.88 -28.50 -10.55
CA THR A 28 -38.56 -27.45 -11.30
C THR A 28 -38.50 -26.17 -10.48
N VAL A 29 -38.07 -25.06 -11.07
CA VAL A 29 -37.94 -23.77 -10.39
C VAL A 29 -38.77 -22.73 -11.12
N SER A 30 -39.70 -22.08 -10.42
CA SER A 30 -40.55 -21.03 -10.96
C SER A 30 -40.35 -19.71 -10.23
N ARG A 31 -40.32 -18.59 -10.95
CA ARG A 31 -40.40 -17.23 -10.40
C ARG A 31 -41.73 -16.61 -10.81
N VAL A 32 -42.49 -16.10 -9.83
CA VAL A 32 -43.76 -15.40 -10.04
C VAL A 32 -43.75 -14.01 -9.39
N GLY A 33 -44.07 -12.99 -10.19
CA GLY A 33 -44.09 -11.59 -9.79
C GLY A 33 -45.45 -11.15 -9.24
N ALA A 34 -45.41 -10.28 -8.24
CA ALA A 34 -46.58 -9.66 -7.63
C ALA A 34 -46.73 -8.17 -8.00
N ASP A 35 -45.90 -7.64 -8.91
CA ASP A 35 -46.02 -6.27 -9.45
C ASP A 35 -46.06 -5.16 -8.38
N GLY A 36 -45.43 -5.40 -7.23
CA GLY A 36 -45.43 -4.49 -6.08
C GLY A 36 -46.69 -4.56 -5.21
N ASP A 37 -47.67 -5.40 -5.53
CA ASP A 37 -48.91 -5.58 -4.78
C ASP A 37 -48.78 -6.65 -3.68
N GLU A 38 -48.89 -6.22 -2.43
CA GLU A 38 -48.82 -7.11 -1.27
C GLU A 38 -49.96 -8.12 -1.21
N SER A 39 -51.17 -7.76 -1.64
CA SER A 39 -52.33 -8.66 -1.65
C SER A 39 -52.16 -9.75 -2.70
N GLN A 40 -51.63 -9.39 -3.87
CA GLN A 40 -51.27 -10.34 -4.92
C GLN A 40 -50.15 -11.29 -4.44
N ALA A 41 -49.11 -10.75 -3.81
CA ALA A 41 -48.03 -11.56 -3.23
C ALA A 41 -48.57 -12.55 -2.19
N TRP A 42 -49.47 -12.09 -1.32
CA TRP A 42 -50.14 -12.93 -0.32
C TRP A 42 -50.92 -14.08 -0.97
N GLU A 43 -51.70 -13.80 -2.02
CA GLU A 43 -52.47 -14.82 -2.73
C GLU A 43 -51.57 -15.84 -3.44
N LEU A 44 -50.50 -15.37 -4.08
CA LEU A 44 -49.51 -16.22 -4.73
C LEU A 44 -48.83 -17.16 -3.71
N LEU A 45 -48.36 -16.63 -2.58
CA LEU A 45 -47.77 -17.42 -1.49
C LEU A 45 -48.76 -18.49 -1.01
N ARG A 46 -50.02 -18.10 -0.76
CA ARG A 46 -51.07 -19.02 -0.33
C ARG A 46 -51.35 -20.12 -1.35
N ARG A 47 -51.40 -19.78 -2.64
CA ARG A 47 -51.73 -20.70 -3.73
C ARG A 47 -50.62 -21.70 -3.99
N HIS A 48 -49.37 -21.25 -4.00
CA HIS A 48 -48.23 -22.07 -4.40
C HIS A 48 -47.73 -23.03 -3.32
N GLN A 49 -48.01 -22.78 -2.03
CA GLN A 49 -47.59 -23.69 -0.94
C GLN A 49 -48.24 -25.08 -1.00
N ALA A 50 -49.31 -25.27 -1.80
CA ALA A 50 -49.95 -26.56 -2.00
C ALA A 50 -49.24 -27.43 -3.07
N LYS A 51 -48.35 -26.84 -3.87
CA LYS A 51 -47.73 -27.48 -5.04
C LYS A 51 -46.20 -27.38 -5.05
N ALA A 52 -45.61 -26.56 -4.18
CA ALA A 52 -44.17 -26.40 -4.05
C ALA A 52 -43.67 -27.22 -2.85
N ASP A 53 -42.41 -27.66 -2.88
CA ASP A 53 -41.69 -28.25 -1.77
C ASP A 53 -41.02 -27.20 -0.87
N ALA A 54 -40.76 -26.00 -1.40
CA ALA A 54 -40.33 -24.83 -0.64
C ALA A 54 -40.65 -23.53 -1.39
N ILE A 55 -40.75 -22.43 -0.64
CA ILE A 55 -41.07 -21.11 -1.18
C ILE A 55 -39.94 -20.11 -0.88
N GLY A 56 -39.52 -19.40 -1.92
CA GLY A 56 -38.67 -18.21 -1.78
C GLY A 56 -39.52 -16.94 -1.81
N LEU A 57 -39.30 -16.01 -0.89
CA LEU A 57 -39.91 -14.67 -0.92
C LEU A 57 -38.85 -13.62 -1.28
N GLY A 58 -38.93 -13.07 -2.49
CA GLY A 58 -37.93 -12.16 -3.06
C GLY A 58 -38.35 -10.70 -3.10
N MET A 59 -37.37 -9.79 -3.05
CA MET A 59 -37.56 -8.33 -3.09
C MET A 59 -38.48 -7.80 -1.98
N ILE A 60 -38.33 -8.38 -0.80
CA ILE A 60 -38.87 -7.89 0.46
C ILE A 60 -37.71 -7.60 1.42
N ARG A 61 -37.96 -6.85 2.50
CA ARG A 61 -36.94 -6.56 3.52
C ARG A 61 -36.60 -7.81 4.32
N ASP A 62 -35.32 -8.10 4.48
CA ASP A 62 -34.88 -9.22 5.30
C ASP A 62 -34.88 -8.89 6.79
N HIS A 63 -35.20 -9.89 7.61
CA HIS A 63 -34.74 -9.88 9.00
C HIS A 63 -33.20 -9.88 9.00
N HIS A 64 -32.60 -8.99 9.77
CA HIS A 64 -31.16 -8.86 9.83
C HIS A 64 -30.71 -8.56 11.26
N ASP A 65 -29.47 -8.93 11.56
CA ASP A 65 -28.87 -8.72 12.86
C ASP A 65 -27.90 -7.54 12.79
N VAL A 66 -27.98 -6.65 13.78
CA VAL A 66 -27.06 -5.52 13.97
C VAL A 66 -26.48 -5.62 15.36
N GLY A 67 -25.22 -6.05 15.44
CA GLY A 67 -24.59 -6.48 16.69
C GLY A 67 -25.34 -7.67 17.27
N THR A 68 -25.75 -7.58 18.53
CA THR A 68 -26.49 -8.65 19.22
C THR A 68 -28.01 -8.57 19.07
N ARG A 69 -28.53 -7.74 18.16
CA ARG A 69 -29.96 -7.45 18.05
C ARG A 69 -30.51 -7.82 16.68
N ARG A 70 -31.62 -8.55 16.68
CA ARG A 70 -32.41 -8.86 15.50
C ARG A 70 -33.40 -7.75 15.18
N ILE A 71 -33.41 -7.31 13.93
CA ILE A 71 -34.40 -6.39 13.36
C ILE A 71 -35.42 -7.25 12.59
N VAL A 72 -36.66 -7.24 13.08
CA VAL A 72 -37.79 -7.96 12.49
C VAL A 72 -38.67 -6.96 11.76
N HIS A 73 -39.04 -7.29 10.52
CA HIS A 73 -39.91 -6.49 9.67
C HIS A 73 -41.29 -7.12 9.64
N ALA A 74 -42.29 -6.41 10.16
CA ALA A 74 -43.64 -6.96 10.37
C ALA A 74 -44.34 -7.35 9.06
N ASP A 75 -44.07 -6.64 7.96
CA ASP A 75 -44.53 -6.98 6.61
C ASP A 75 -43.95 -8.32 6.15
N THR A 76 -42.65 -8.53 6.32
CA THR A 76 -41.98 -9.80 5.98
C THR A 76 -42.46 -10.95 6.85
N GLU A 77 -42.55 -10.73 8.17
CA GLU A 77 -43.04 -11.73 9.12
C GLU A 77 -44.48 -12.15 8.78
N ARG A 78 -45.35 -11.19 8.46
CA ARG A 78 -46.71 -11.45 8.01
C ARG A 78 -46.75 -12.26 6.72
N MET A 79 -45.92 -11.93 5.73
CA MET A 79 -45.89 -12.64 4.44
C MET A 79 -45.34 -14.06 4.56
N LEU A 80 -44.26 -14.26 5.32
CA LEU A 80 -43.74 -15.60 5.58
C LEU A 80 -44.75 -16.45 6.36
N GLY A 81 -45.48 -15.85 7.31
CA GLY A 81 -46.54 -16.52 8.06
C GLY A 81 -47.74 -17.01 7.22
N VAL A 82 -47.88 -16.58 5.96
CA VAL A 82 -48.87 -17.11 5.02
C VAL A 82 -48.55 -18.55 4.62
N VAL A 83 -47.27 -18.89 4.57
CA VAL A 83 -46.77 -20.21 4.17
C VAL A 83 -46.61 -21.06 5.42
N THR A 84 -47.50 -22.03 5.59
CA THR A 84 -47.57 -22.88 6.80
C THR A 84 -47.33 -24.36 6.50
N ARG A 85 -47.35 -24.75 5.22
CA ARG A 85 -47.27 -26.16 4.80
C ARG A 85 -45.87 -26.60 4.36
N VAL A 86 -45.05 -25.65 3.90
CA VAL A 86 -43.71 -25.93 3.37
C VAL A 86 -42.72 -24.87 3.86
N PRO A 87 -41.41 -25.16 3.86
CA PRO A 87 -40.40 -24.18 4.24
C PRO A 87 -40.49 -22.91 3.38
N ALA A 88 -40.37 -21.75 4.02
CA ALA A 88 -40.36 -20.45 3.37
C ALA A 88 -39.17 -19.61 3.83
N THR A 89 -38.51 -18.93 2.89
CA THR A 89 -37.31 -18.14 3.18
C THR A 89 -37.20 -16.90 2.30
N THR A 90 -36.58 -15.84 2.83
CA THR A 90 -36.16 -14.68 2.03
C THR A 90 -34.73 -14.81 1.47
N GLY A 91 -34.03 -15.89 1.80
CA GLY A 91 -32.64 -16.09 1.41
C GLY A 91 -31.63 -15.30 2.24
N ALA A 92 -32.06 -14.66 3.33
CA ALA A 92 -31.22 -13.77 4.14
C ALA A 92 -29.96 -14.47 4.68
N ALA A 93 -30.09 -15.71 5.18
CA ALA A 93 -28.98 -16.48 5.73
C ALA A 93 -27.93 -16.81 4.66
N LEU A 94 -28.37 -17.32 3.51
CA LEU A 94 -27.48 -17.58 2.38
C LEU A 94 -26.81 -16.29 1.90
N ARG A 95 -27.57 -15.20 1.76
CA ARG A 95 -27.04 -13.90 1.32
C ARG A 95 -25.94 -13.40 2.24
N ARG A 96 -26.16 -13.43 3.56
CA ARG A 96 -25.17 -13.05 4.57
C ARG A 96 -23.84 -13.80 4.37
N LEU A 97 -23.91 -15.13 4.26
CA LEU A 97 -22.72 -15.97 4.11
C LEU A 97 -21.99 -15.70 2.79
N LEU A 98 -22.73 -15.54 1.69
CA LEU A 98 -22.14 -15.22 0.38
C LEU A 98 -21.46 -13.85 0.37
N GLN A 99 -22.06 -12.84 1.01
CA GLN A 99 -21.47 -11.51 1.15
C GLN A 99 -20.15 -11.53 1.93
N VAL A 100 -20.11 -12.17 3.09
CA VAL A 100 -18.89 -12.33 3.90
C VAL A 100 -17.81 -13.10 3.13
N ARG A 101 -18.21 -14.21 2.47
CA ARG A 101 -17.32 -15.03 1.66
C ARG A 101 -16.77 -14.24 0.47
N ALA A 102 -17.56 -13.37 -0.16
CA ALA A 102 -17.11 -12.56 -1.28
C ALA A 102 -15.98 -11.60 -0.89
N VAL A 103 -16.11 -10.91 0.26
CA VAL A 103 -15.05 -10.03 0.79
C VAL A 103 -13.77 -10.82 1.04
N ARG A 104 -13.86 -11.96 1.74
CA ARG A 104 -12.72 -12.84 2.03
C ARG A 104 -12.08 -13.42 0.76
N HIS A 105 -12.91 -13.76 -0.24
CA HIS A 105 -12.46 -14.29 -1.51
C HIS A 105 -11.62 -13.26 -2.28
N VAL A 106 -12.13 -12.04 -2.45
CA VAL A 106 -11.42 -10.95 -3.13
C VAL A 106 -10.15 -10.58 -2.37
N GLN A 107 -10.22 -10.47 -1.04
CA GLN A 107 -9.05 -10.17 -0.21
C GLN A 107 -7.90 -11.16 -0.48
N LYS A 108 -8.22 -12.46 -0.56
CA LYS A 108 -7.24 -13.52 -0.83
C LYS A 108 -6.79 -13.55 -2.28
N GLN A 109 -7.73 -13.56 -3.23
CA GLN A 109 -7.44 -13.74 -4.65
C GLN A 109 -6.64 -12.55 -5.22
N LEU A 110 -6.98 -11.34 -4.82
CA LEU A 110 -6.30 -10.13 -5.28
C LEU A 110 -5.13 -9.73 -4.37
N GLY A 111 -4.89 -10.45 -3.26
CA GLY A 111 -3.76 -10.24 -2.36
C GLY A 111 -3.83 -8.93 -1.56
N ASN A 112 -4.28 -9.00 -0.31
CA ASN A 112 -4.39 -7.85 0.60
C ASN A 112 -5.17 -6.65 0.04
N PHE A 113 -6.16 -6.91 -0.83
CA PHE A 113 -6.79 -5.89 -1.66
C PHE A 113 -7.56 -4.82 -0.88
N PHE A 114 -8.26 -5.20 0.19
CA PHE A 114 -9.04 -4.27 1.01
C PHE A 114 -8.25 -3.61 2.12
N ASN A 115 -6.96 -3.94 2.31
CA ASN A 115 -6.15 -3.36 3.39
C ASN A 115 -6.24 -1.84 3.36
N ASN A 116 -6.78 -1.25 4.43
CA ASN A 116 -6.98 0.18 4.61
C ASN A 116 -7.78 0.91 3.51
N ASN A 117 -8.56 0.21 2.67
CA ASN A 117 -9.41 0.85 1.69
C ASN A 117 -10.49 1.71 2.34
N LYS A 118 -10.84 2.83 1.70
CA LYS A 118 -12.00 3.64 2.11
C LYS A 118 -13.26 3.01 1.56
N VAL A 119 -14.10 2.50 2.45
CA VAL A 119 -15.30 1.73 2.07
C VAL A 119 -16.55 2.50 2.48
N LEU A 120 -17.39 2.81 1.51
CA LEU A 120 -18.72 3.38 1.73
C LEU A 120 -19.78 2.29 1.60
N PHE A 121 -20.55 2.08 2.65
CA PHE A 121 -21.79 1.32 2.62
C PHE A 121 -22.96 2.28 2.44
N LEU A 122 -23.75 2.09 1.39
CA LEU A 122 -25.01 2.83 1.22
C LEU A 122 -26.04 2.41 2.28
N SER A 123 -26.06 1.12 2.65
CA SER A 123 -26.66 0.66 3.91
C SER A 123 -25.73 -0.32 4.62
N GLY A 124 -25.20 0.10 5.75
CA GLY A 124 -24.48 -0.76 6.68
C GLY A 124 -25.40 -1.68 7.45
N VAL A 125 -26.62 -1.24 7.77
CA VAL A 125 -27.60 -2.04 8.52
C VAL A 125 -27.96 -3.33 7.75
N VAL A 126 -28.23 -3.20 6.45
CA VAL A 126 -28.56 -4.36 5.60
C VAL A 126 -27.34 -5.25 5.32
N ASN A 127 -26.13 -4.68 5.30
CA ASN A 127 -24.90 -5.39 4.99
C ASN A 127 -23.98 -5.51 6.21
N TYR A 128 -24.55 -5.66 7.42
CA TYR A 128 -23.81 -5.55 8.67
C TYR A 128 -22.69 -6.58 8.78
N ASP A 129 -22.94 -7.85 8.49
CA ASP A 129 -21.92 -8.89 8.56
C ASP A 129 -20.81 -8.71 7.51
N MET A 130 -21.15 -8.18 6.33
CA MET A 130 -20.15 -7.78 5.35
C MET A 130 -19.28 -6.63 5.90
N ALA A 131 -19.89 -5.66 6.58
CA ALA A 131 -19.17 -4.56 7.21
C ALA A 131 -18.27 -5.04 8.35
N VAL A 132 -18.71 -6.02 9.16
CA VAL A 132 -17.89 -6.69 10.18
C VAL A 132 -16.69 -7.38 9.53
N ALA A 133 -16.93 -8.20 8.50
CA ALA A 133 -15.86 -8.88 7.77
C ALA A 133 -14.89 -7.89 7.08
N MET A 134 -15.39 -6.74 6.60
CA MET A 134 -14.57 -5.68 6.02
C MET A 134 -13.72 -4.96 7.08
N ALA A 135 -14.22 -4.85 8.32
CA ALA A 135 -13.51 -4.20 9.43
C ALA A 135 -12.20 -4.91 9.81
N ASP A 136 -12.11 -6.22 9.54
CA ASP A 136 -10.86 -6.99 9.69
C ASP A 136 -9.72 -6.47 8.80
N TYR A 137 -10.05 -5.79 7.69
CA TYR A 137 -9.08 -5.33 6.69
C TYR A 137 -8.92 -3.80 6.66
N THR A 138 -9.93 -3.05 7.09
CA THR A 138 -9.86 -1.59 7.05
C THR A 138 -10.64 -0.89 8.17
N PRO A 139 -10.03 0.11 8.84
CA PRO A 139 -10.74 0.99 9.75
C PRO A 139 -11.52 2.11 9.05
N ASN A 140 -11.33 2.31 7.74
CA ASN A 140 -11.91 3.43 6.98
C ASN A 140 -13.34 3.12 6.48
N LEU A 141 -14.21 2.73 7.40
CA LEU A 141 -15.61 2.44 7.10
C LEU A 141 -16.46 3.71 7.18
N ARG A 142 -17.37 3.87 6.23
CA ARG A 142 -18.39 4.92 6.23
C ARG A 142 -19.75 4.31 5.91
N PHE A 143 -20.77 4.74 6.63
CA PHE A 143 -22.14 4.26 6.45
C PHE A 143 -23.08 5.43 6.18
N ALA A 144 -23.86 5.32 5.10
CA ALA A 144 -24.81 6.35 4.68
C ALA A 144 -26.19 6.22 5.33
N ASP A 145 -26.43 5.22 6.18
CA ASP A 145 -27.73 4.91 6.77
C ASP A 145 -28.40 6.13 7.41
N ALA A 146 -27.67 6.89 8.24
CA ALA A 146 -28.20 8.11 8.86
C ALA A 146 -28.52 9.20 7.83
N VAL A 147 -27.68 9.36 6.80
CA VAL A 147 -27.91 10.37 5.74
C VAL A 147 -29.15 10.02 4.92
N LEU A 148 -29.26 8.76 4.49
CA LEU A 148 -30.33 8.31 3.61
C LEU A 148 -31.66 8.23 4.36
N GLN A 149 -31.68 7.63 5.54
CA GLN A 149 -32.92 7.39 6.28
C GLN A 149 -33.47 8.65 6.97
N THR A 150 -32.60 9.46 7.60
CA THR A 150 -33.06 10.61 8.40
C THR A 150 -32.70 11.97 7.80
N GLY A 151 -31.70 12.02 6.91
CA GLY A 151 -31.19 13.28 6.38
C GLY A 151 -30.11 13.94 7.23
N ALA A 152 -29.54 13.21 8.18
CA ALA A 152 -28.42 13.71 8.97
C ALA A 152 -27.26 14.15 8.04
N PRO A 153 -26.53 15.25 8.34
CA PRO A 153 -25.50 15.77 7.45
C PRO A 153 -24.14 15.06 7.60
N LYS A 154 -24.08 13.89 8.24
CA LYS A 154 -22.84 13.16 8.53
C LYS A 154 -22.99 11.66 8.32
N MET A 155 -21.95 11.05 7.76
CA MET A 155 -21.82 9.59 7.70
C MET A 155 -21.47 9.03 9.08
N LEU A 156 -21.94 7.82 9.37
CA LEU A 156 -21.43 7.04 10.50
C LEU A 156 -20.06 6.48 10.09
N THR A 157 -19.15 6.34 11.05
CA THR A 157 -17.73 6.06 10.81
C THR A 157 -17.21 4.80 11.51
N SER A 158 -18.08 4.09 12.23
CA SER A 158 -17.74 2.85 12.92
C SER A 158 -18.96 1.95 13.08
N LEU A 159 -18.71 0.65 13.26
CA LEU A 159 -19.75 -0.34 13.57
C LEU A 159 -20.53 0.05 14.84
N ASN A 160 -19.84 0.53 15.87
CA ASN A 160 -20.51 1.01 17.09
C ASN A 160 -21.48 2.16 16.81
N GLN A 161 -21.12 3.13 15.96
CA GLN A 161 -22.04 4.22 15.57
C GLN A 161 -23.24 3.68 14.77
N LEU A 162 -23.01 2.70 13.90
CA LEU A 162 -24.07 2.02 13.15
C LEU A 162 -25.04 1.27 14.06
N GLU A 163 -24.55 0.54 15.05
CA GLU A 163 -25.37 -0.16 16.04
C GLU A 163 -26.20 0.81 16.89
N VAL A 164 -25.59 1.89 17.38
CA VAL A 164 -26.32 2.91 18.15
C VAL A 164 -27.41 3.56 17.28
N PHE A 165 -27.10 3.86 16.02
CA PHE A 165 -28.07 4.40 15.07
C PHE A 165 -29.24 3.43 14.83
N ALA A 166 -28.97 2.15 14.55
CA ALA A 166 -30.00 1.14 14.33
C ALA A 166 -30.94 0.97 15.54
N ARG A 167 -30.39 1.08 16.77
CA ARG A 167 -31.19 1.08 18.01
C ARG A 167 -32.12 2.30 18.10
N GLY A 168 -31.63 3.48 17.74
CA GLY A 168 -32.39 4.73 17.80
C GLY A 168 -33.46 4.85 16.71
N ALA A 169 -33.15 4.43 15.48
CA ALA A 169 -34.07 4.49 14.35
C ALA A 169 -35.37 3.71 14.60
N ARG A 170 -35.29 2.53 15.22
CA ARG A 170 -36.47 1.72 15.58
C ARG A 170 -37.37 2.39 16.61
N LEU A 171 -36.79 3.06 17.61
CA LEU A 171 -37.56 3.83 18.59
C LEU A 171 -38.33 4.97 17.91
N ALA A 172 -37.69 5.64 16.95
CA ALA A 172 -38.34 6.69 16.17
C ALA A 172 -39.46 6.13 15.26
N GLU A 173 -39.24 5.00 14.57
CA GLU A 173 -40.27 4.33 13.74
C GLU A 173 -41.51 3.92 14.55
N SER A 174 -41.34 3.56 15.83
CA SER A 174 -42.46 3.21 16.72
C SER A 174 -43.29 4.40 17.20
N VAL A 175 -42.80 5.64 17.00
CA VAL A 175 -43.44 6.88 17.50
C VAL A 175 -43.90 7.80 16.37
N LEU A 176 -43.16 7.85 15.25
CA LEU A 176 -43.54 8.57 14.02
C LEU A 176 -43.13 7.77 12.76
N PRO A 177 -44.03 7.56 11.78
CA PRO A 177 -43.64 6.97 10.50
C PRO A 177 -42.73 7.94 9.74
N LEU A 178 -41.44 7.61 9.59
CA LEU A 178 -40.41 8.42 8.91
C LEU A 178 -40.76 8.87 7.47
N ARG A 179 -41.79 8.28 6.85
CA ARG A 179 -42.35 8.69 5.54
C ARG A 179 -42.92 10.11 5.52
N THR A 180 -43.28 10.71 6.66
CA THR A 180 -43.84 12.07 6.73
C THR A 180 -42.78 13.18 6.72
N LEU A 181 -41.51 12.88 7.01
CA LEU A 181 -40.45 13.91 7.06
C LEU A 181 -39.87 14.25 5.68
N SER A 182 -39.86 13.31 4.74
CA SER A 182 -39.38 13.55 3.36
C SER A 182 -40.35 14.39 2.52
N THR A 183 -41.64 14.41 2.88
CA THR A 183 -42.69 15.19 2.21
C THR A 183 -42.72 16.66 2.65
N VAL A 184 -42.08 17.01 3.78
CA VAL A 184 -42.20 18.34 4.40
C VAL A 184 -41.03 19.28 4.05
N MET A 185 -39.93 18.78 3.48
CA MET A 185 -38.75 19.62 3.12
C MET A 185 -38.06 19.19 1.81
N PRO A 186 -38.47 19.75 0.65
CA PRO A 186 -37.94 19.41 -0.69
C PRO A 186 -36.43 19.63 -0.87
N GLY A 187 -35.82 20.57 -0.13
CA GLY A 187 -34.38 20.89 -0.23
C GLY A 187 -33.43 19.86 0.41
N LEU A 188 -33.94 18.95 1.25
CA LEU A 188 -33.12 17.92 1.91
C LEU A 188 -32.62 16.86 0.92
N SER A 189 -33.36 16.54 -0.14
CA SER A 189 -32.97 15.46 -1.07
C SER A 189 -31.71 15.80 -1.88
N ALA A 190 -31.61 17.03 -2.41
CA ALA A 190 -30.45 17.47 -3.17
C ALA A 190 -29.17 17.54 -2.30
N VAL A 191 -29.30 17.99 -1.05
CA VAL A 191 -28.19 18.04 -0.09
C VAL A 191 -27.72 16.62 0.28
N LYS A 192 -28.66 15.69 0.55
CA LYS A 192 -28.35 14.27 0.78
C LYS A 192 -27.59 13.67 -0.41
N SER A 193 -28.13 13.84 -1.62
CA SER A 193 -27.51 13.30 -2.85
C SER A 193 -26.12 13.87 -3.09
N SER A 194 -25.92 15.17 -2.88
CA SER A 194 -24.59 15.80 -2.99
C SER A 194 -23.59 15.24 -1.97
N LEU A 195 -24.01 15.02 -0.73
CA LEU A 195 -23.17 14.45 0.32
C LEU A 195 -22.77 12.99 0.00
N VAL A 196 -23.71 12.17 -0.47
CA VAL A 196 -23.45 10.78 -0.87
C VAL A 196 -22.54 10.73 -2.09
N ARG A 197 -22.80 11.53 -3.14
CA ARG A 197 -21.92 11.63 -4.33
C ARG A 197 -20.50 12.06 -3.95
N LYS A 198 -20.35 13.01 -3.02
CA LYS A 198 -19.04 13.40 -2.49
C LYS A 198 -18.35 12.22 -1.81
N GLN A 199 -19.08 11.39 -1.07
CA GLN A 199 -18.50 10.20 -0.43
C GLN A 199 -18.18 9.07 -1.40
N ILE A 200 -18.99 8.86 -2.43
CA ILE A 200 -18.65 7.94 -3.52
C ILE A 200 -17.32 8.35 -4.15
N ARG A 201 -17.14 9.63 -4.49
CA ARG A 201 -15.87 10.16 -5.03
C ARG A 201 -14.69 9.93 -4.10
N ASP A 202 -14.89 10.10 -2.79
CA ASP A 202 -13.85 9.98 -1.75
C ASP A 202 -13.51 8.51 -1.38
N SER A 203 -14.31 7.54 -1.82
CA SER A 203 -14.17 6.11 -1.48
C SER A 203 -13.45 5.30 -2.55
N HIS A 204 -12.81 4.21 -2.13
CA HIS A 204 -12.17 3.23 -3.02
C HIS A 204 -13.12 2.09 -3.36
N THR A 205 -13.98 1.73 -2.40
CA THR A 205 -14.99 0.68 -2.54
C THR A 205 -16.35 1.23 -2.14
N VAL A 206 -17.38 0.94 -2.93
CA VAL A 206 -18.77 1.27 -2.62
C VAL A 206 -19.58 -0.02 -2.55
N VAL A 207 -20.36 -0.18 -1.47
CA VAL A 207 -21.21 -1.32 -1.22
C VAL A 207 -22.67 -0.88 -1.25
N GLY A 208 -23.48 -1.50 -2.08
CA GLY A 208 -24.91 -1.20 -2.20
C GLY A 208 -25.60 -2.04 -3.27
N THR A 209 -26.93 -2.06 -3.21
CA THR A 209 -27.71 -2.67 -4.30
C THR A 209 -27.60 -1.83 -5.56
N PHE A 210 -27.93 -2.41 -6.71
CA PHE A 210 -27.96 -1.67 -7.97
C PHE A 210 -28.90 -0.46 -7.90
N ASP A 211 -30.06 -0.60 -7.27
CA ASP A 211 -31.06 0.47 -7.14
C ASP A 211 -30.61 1.58 -6.19
N ASP A 212 -29.88 1.24 -5.12
CA ASP A 212 -29.26 2.25 -4.25
C ASP A 212 -28.21 3.06 -5.01
N LEU A 213 -27.38 2.38 -5.78
CA LEU A 213 -26.31 3.00 -6.57
C LEU A 213 -26.89 3.93 -7.63
N LYS A 214 -27.84 3.43 -8.43
CA LYS A 214 -28.46 4.13 -9.58
C LYS A 214 -28.96 5.54 -9.25
N GLN A 215 -29.40 5.78 -8.01
CA GLN A 215 -29.87 7.10 -7.55
C GLN A 215 -28.77 8.18 -7.55
N PHE A 216 -27.50 7.79 -7.44
CA PHE A 216 -26.38 8.72 -7.28
C PHE A 216 -25.39 8.71 -8.45
N MET A 217 -25.56 7.82 -9.43
CA MET A 217 -24.58 7.65 -10.51
C MET A 217 -24.77 8.64 -11.65
N GLU A 218 -23.63 9.12 -12.12
CA GLU A 218 -23.43 9.86 -13.37
C GLU A 218 -22.39 9.08 -14.19
N ASP A 219 -22.24 9.40 -15.47
CA ASP A 219 -21.22 8.76 -16.30
C ASP A 219 -19.82 9.00 -15.71
N GLY A 220 -19.00 7.95 -15.66
CA GLY A 220 -17.68 8.00 -15.02
C GLY A 220 -17.66 8.12 -13.49
N ALA A 221 -18.80 8.12 -12.79
CA ALA A 221 -18.85 8.32 -11.33
C ALA A 221 -18.09 7.27 -10.50
N LEU A 222 -17.85 6.08 -11.09
CA LEU A 222 -17.18 4.94 -10.47
C LEU A 222 -15.76 4.70 -11.02
N LYS A 223 -15.20 5.66 -11.74
CA LYS A 223 -13.82 5.59 -12.24
C LYS A 223 -12.85 5.20 -11.13
N ASP A 224 -12.08 4.15 -11.39
CA ASP A 224 -11.05 3.58 -10.50
C ASP A 224 -11.59 2.94 -9.21
N LYS A 225 -12.92 2.76 -9.10
CA LYS A 225 -13.58 2.23 -7.90
C LYS A 225 -13.96 0.77 -8.04
N THR A 226 -13.95 0.09 -6.91
CA THR A 226 -14.59 -1.22 -6.74
C THR A 226 -16.02 -1.03 -6.26
N VAL A 227 -16.96 -1.78 -6.84
CA VAL A 227 -18.33 -1.88 -6.35
C VAL A 227 -18.57 -3.30 -5.86
N ILE A 228 -19.15 -3.46 -4.67
CA ILE A 228 -19.68 -4.74 -4.21
C ILE A 228 -21.20 -4.65 -4.27
N THR A 229 -21.79 -5.48 -5.12
CA THR A 229 -23.24 -5.48 -5.38
C THR A 229 -23.72 -6.89 -5.69
N SER A 230 -24.99 -7.05 -6.05
CA SER A 230 -25.63 -8.34 -6.29
C SER A 230 -26.45 -8.35 -7.58
N ALA A 231 -26.52 -9.51 -8.22
CA ALA A 231 -27.40 -9.83 -9.34
C ALA A 231 -27.13 -8.91 -10.53
N VAL A 232 -25.90 -8.96 -11.05
CA VAL A 232 -25.49 -8.18 -12.22
C VAL A 232 -25.82 -8.94 -13.49
N ASP A 233 -26.94 -8.58 -14.13
CA ASP A 233 -27.31 -9.01 -15.48
C ASP A 233 -26.65 -8.11 -16.55
N ASP A 234 -26.97 -8.36 -17.83
CA ASP A 234 -26.39 -7.63 -18.95
C ASP A 234 -26.75 -6.13 -18.94
N GLU A 235 -27.98 -5.77 -18.53
CA GLU A 235 -28.41 -4.37 -18.43
C GLU A 235 -27.62 -3.64 -17.34
N ARG A 236 -27.51 -4.26 -16.16
CA ARG A 236 -26.76 -3.72 -15.02
C ARG A 236 -25.27 -3.65 -15.34
N PHE A 237 -24.71 -4.64 -16.03
CA PHE A 237 -23.33 -4.61 -16.50
C PHE A 237 -23.08 -3.44 -17.45
N ALA A 238 -23.99 -3.20 -18.40
CA ALA A 238 -23.91 -2.04 -19.30
C ALA A 238 -23.98 -0.70 -18.53
N ALA A 239 -24.80 -0.61 -17.48
CA ALA A 239 -24.82 0.57 -16.61
C ALA A 239 -23.49 0.77 -15.87
N PHE A 240 -22.91 -0.27 -15.27
CA PHE A 240 -21.59 -0.19 -14.63
C PHE A 240 -20.47 0.18 -15.59
N LYS A 241 -20.59 -0.21 -16.87
CA LYS A 241 -19.68 0.22 -17.94
C LYS A 241 -19.77 1.72 -18.19
N ARG A 242 -20.99 2.28 -18.29
CA ARG A 242 -21.17 3.75 -18.43
C ARG A 242 -20.64 4.52 -17.21
N TRP A 243 -20.79 3.95 -16.02
CA TRP A 243 -20.29 4.55 -14.78
C TRP A 243 -18.77 4.38 -14.60
N GLU A 244 -18.08 3.69 -15.51
CA GLU A 244 -16.63 3.40 -15.50
C GLU A 244 -16.13 2.64 -14.25
N ALA A 245 -16.93 1.70 -13.72
CA ALA A 245 -16.49 0.89 -12.59
C ALA A 245 -15.29 0.01 -12.98
N ASN A 246 -14.21 0.08 -12.20
CA ASN A 246 -12.98 -0.70 -12.42
C ASN A 246 -13.17 -2.19 -12.09
N LEU A 247 -13.84 -2.47 -10.99
CA LEU A 247 -14.18 -3.82 -10.56
C LEU A 247 -15.60 -3.84 -9.99
N VAL A 248 -16.43 -4.74 -10.48
CA VAL A 248 -17.72 -5.05 -9.86
C VAL A 248 -17.64 -6.46 -9.30
N VAL A 249 -17.68 -6.56 -7.97
CA VAL A 249 -17.79 -7.82 -7.24
C VAL A 249 -19.28 -8.13 -7.13
N ASP A 250 -19.76 -9.04 -7.97
CA ASP A 250 -21.11 -9.57 -7.85
C ASP A 250 -21.12 -10.73 -6.86
N VAL A 251 -21.79 -10.51 -5.73
CA VAL A 251 -21.93 -11.51 -4.66
C VAL A 251 -23.01 -12.54 -4.95
N SER A 252 -23.81 -12.35 -6.00
CA SER A 252 -24.83 -13.32 -6.39
C SER A 252 -24.20 -14.55 -7.03
N PRO A 253 -24.65 -15.76 -6.65
CA PRO A 253 -24.21 -16.99 -7.25
C PRO A 253 -24.80 -17.13 -8.67
N THR A 254 -24.04 -17.69 -9.59
CA THR A 254 -24.50 -17.99 -10.96
C THR A 254 -24.45 -19.49 -11.16
N LEU A 255 -25.49 -20.18 -10.70
CA LEU A 255 -25.59 -21.64 -10.74
C LEU A 255 -26.37 -22.16 -11.95
N PHE A 256 -27.12 -21.28 -12.61
CA PHE A 256 -28.05 -21.62 -13.68
C PHE A 256 -27.93 -20.59 -14.80
N ASP A 257 -28.46 -20.93 -15.98
CA ASP A 257 -28.54 -20.02 -17.13
C ASP A 257 -29.47 -18.80 -16.85
N HIS A 258 -30.29 -18.91 -15.80
CA HIS A 258 -31.11 -17.82 -15.27
C HIS A 258 -30.48 -17.20 -14.02
N VAL A 259 -30.51 -15.88 -13.91
CA VAL A 259 -30.15 -15.17 -12.68
C VAL A 259 -31.25 -15.41 -11.64
N VAL A 260 -30.99 -16.32 -10.70
CA VAL A 260 -31.90 -16.61 -9.59
C VAL A 260 -31.47 -15.86 -8.31
N GLY A 261 -32.46 -15.48 -7.49
CA GLY A 261 -32.20 -14.82 -6.22
C GLY A 261 -31.73 -15.79 -5.13
N THR A 262 -31.11 -15.23 -4.08
CA THR A 262 -30.72 -16.00 -2.88
C THR A 262 -31.92 -16.62 -2.16
N ASN A 263 -33.09 -16.00 -2.24
CA ASN A 263 -34.36 -16.56 -1.77
C ASN A 263 -34.72 -17.87 -2.47
N THR A 264 -34.53 -17.93 -3.79
CA THR A 264 -34.79 -19.13 -4.59
C THR A 264 -33.79 -20.24 -4.26
N ILE A 265 -32.50 -19.92 -4.23
CA ILE A 265 -31.45 -20.92 -3.96
C ILE A 265 -31.58 -21.47 -2.54
N GLN A 266 -31.82 -20.62 -1.54
CA GLN A 266 -32.03 -21.10 -0.18
C GLN A 266 -33.30 -21.97 -0.08
N ALA A 267 -34.37 -21.64 -0.82
CA ALA A 267 -35.55 -22.50 -0.90
C ALA A 267 -35.24 -23.85 -1.56
N MET A 268 -34.40 -23.88 -2.61
CA MET A 268 -33.91 -25.14 -3.20
C MET A 268 -33.07 -25.96 -2.22
N ILE A 269 -32.25 -25.33 -1.38
CA ILE A 269 -31.49 -25.99 -0.32
C ILE A 269 -32.44 -26.61 0.71
N LEU A 270 -33.39 -25.83 1.22
CA LEU A 270 -34.40 -26.32 2.18
C LEU A 270 -35.17 -27.52 1.62
N ALA A 271 -35.63 -27.41 0.37
CA ALA A 271 -36.28 -28.49 -0.33
C ALA A 271 -35.33 -29.70 -0.48
N ALA A 272 -34.08 -29.52 -0.91
CA ALA A 272 -33.12 -30.61 -1.13
C ALA A 272 -32.82 -31.40 0.14
N LEU A 273 -32.66 -30.71 1.28
CA LEU A 273 -32.34 -31.27 2.59
C LEU A 273 -33.57 -31.77 3.36
N ASN A 274 -34.79 -31.44 2.91
CA ASN A 274 -36.05 -31.65 3.64
C ASN A 274 -36.02 -31.02 5.05
N MET A 275 -35.51 -29.79 5.15
CA MET A 275 -35.38 -29.04 6.41
C MET A 275 -36.30 -27.82 6.42
N SER A 276 -36.73 -27.40 7.61
CA SER A 276 -37.35 -26.09 7.82
C SER A 276 -36.31 -24.96 7.85
N SER A 277 -36.78 -23.72 7.74
CA SER A 277 -35.92 -22.53 7.83
C SER A 277 -35.25 -22.37 9.20
N GLU A 278 -35.85 -22.94 10.25
CA GLU A 278 -35.34 -22.93 11.62
C GLU A 278 -34.31 -24.05 11.88
N GLU A 279 -34.42 -25.16 11.16
CA GLU A 279 -33.49 -26.31 11.26
C GLU A 279 -32.19 -26.07 10.49
N LEU A 280 -32.24 -25.26 9.43
CA LEU A 280 -31.08 -24.98 8.58
C LEU A 280 -30.02 -24.14 9.32
N ALA A 281 -28.88 -24.74 9.65
CA ALA A 281 -27.78 -24.06 10.30
C ALA A 281 -26.82 -23.40 9.28
N ASP A 282 -26.03 -22.43 9.77
CA ASP A 282 -24.99 -21.79 8.96
C ASP A 282 -23.94 -22.79 8.46
N ALA A 283 -23.64 -23.83 9.25
CA ALA A 283 -22.70 -24.89 8.86
C ALA A 283 -23.18 -25.66 7.63
N ASP A 284 -24.48 -25.99 7.56
CA ASP A 284 -25.07 -26.70 6.42
C ASP A 284 -24.95 -25.84 5.14
N LEU A 285 -25.24 -24.54 5.26
CA LEU A 285 -25.09 -23.60 4.17
C LEU A 285 -23.62 -23.46 3.73
N GLU A 286 -22.67 -23.40 4.66
CA GLU A 286 -21.24 -23.32 4.35
C GLU A 286 -20.73 -24.55 3.59
N ASP A 287 -21.20 -25.75 3.96
CA ASP A 287 -20.86 -27.00 3.28
C ASP A 287 -21.44 -27.04 1.87
N ILE A 288 -22.70 -26.64 1.70
CA ILE A 288 -23.34 -26.54 0.37
C ILE A 288 -22.63 -25.51 -0.51
N ILE A 289 -22.31 -24.33 0.01
CA ILE A 289 -21.57 -23.29 -0.72
C ILE A 289 -20.21 -23.85 -1.19
N ARG A 290 -19.57 -24.71 -0.40
CA ARG A 290 -18.30 -25.34 -0.73
C ARG A 290 -18.46 -26.44 -1.78
N GLU A 291 -19.46 -27.30 -1.63
CA GLU A 291 -19.80 -28.38 -2.57
C GLU A 291 -20.11 -27.82 -3.95
N LEU A 292 -20.96 -26.79 -4.01
CA LEU A 292 -21.33 -26.08 -5.25
C LEU A 292 -20.21 -25.14 -5.76
N ALA A 293 -19.07 -25.08 -5.07
CA ALA A 293 -17.93 -24.23 -5.40
C ALA A 293 -18.29 -22.75 -5.65
N ILE A 294 -19.29 -22.23 -4.93
CA ILE A 294 -19.81 -20.87 -5.15
C ILE A 294 -18.72 -19.84 -4.83
N LYS A 295 -18.51 -18.95 -5.80
CA LYS A 295 -17.57 -17.82 -5.74
C LYS A 295 -18.28 -16.56 -6.25
N PRO A 296 -17.90 -15.37 -5.74
CA PRO A 296 -18.36 -14.12 -6.34
C PRO A 296 -17.81 -14.00 -7.77
N ARG A 297 -18.52 -13.27 -8.63
CA ARG A 297 -18.00 -12.92 -9.96
C ARG A 297 -17.23 -11.61 -9.86
N LEU A 298 -16.03 -11.59 -10.43
CA LEU A 298 -15.21 -10.39 -10.57
C LEU A 298 -15.38 -9.88 -11.99
N LEU A 299 -16.21 -8.86 -12.15
CA LEU A 299 -16.57 -8.29 -13.43
C LEU A 299 -15.74 -7.03 -13.69
N HIS A 300 -15.30 -6.84 -14.94
CA HIS A 300 -14.49 -5.71 -15.37
C HIS A 300 -15.22 -4.90 -16.46
N PRO A 301 -16.17 -4.02 -16.10
CA PRO A 301 -16.98 -3.28 -17.07
C PRO A 301 -16.17 -2.45 -18.06
N THR A 302 -15.00 -1.94 -17.64
CA THR A 302 -14.04 -1.19 -18.47
C THR A 302 -13.21 -2.07 -19.41
N GLY A 303 -13.33 -3.40 -19.34
CA GLY A 303 -12.55 -4.36 -20.13
C GLY A 303 -11.20 -4.74 -19.51
N GLU A 304 -10.55 -3.80 -18.81
CA GLU A 304 -9.29 -4.04 -18.11
C GLU A 304 -9.43 -3.80 -16.60
N PHE A 305 -8.83 -4.69 -15.81
CA PHE A 305 -8.75 -4.56 -14.36
C PHE A 305 -7.50 -3.78 -13.95
N ARG A 306 -7.72 -2.69 -13.21
CA ARG A 306 -6.63 -1.89 -12.63
C ARG A 306 -6.45 -2.24 -11.16
N ASN A 307 -5.35 -2.93 -10.82
CA ASN A 307 -5.03 -3.29 -9.44
C ASN A 307 -4.31 -2.13 -8.72
N ILE A 308 -5.07 -1.13 -8.31
CA ILE A 308 -4.55 0.14 -7.76
C ILE A 308 -4.25 0.00 -6.25
N ARG A 309 -2.99 0.20 -5.88
CA ARG A 309 -2.48 0.19 -4.50
C ARG A 309 -2.04 1.56 -4.05
N ARG A 310 -2.13 1.80 -2.74
CA ARG A 310 -1.96 3.15 -2.19
C ARG A 310 -0.86 3.20 -1.17
N PHE A 311 0.00 4.21 -1.25
CA PHE A 311 1.06 4.43 -0.28
C PHE A 311 1.13 5.90 0.17
N ALA A 312 1.84 6.14 1.26
CA ALA A 312 2.28 7.48 1.64
C ALA A 312 3.78 7.49 1.87
N PHE A 313 4.40 8.65 1.77
CA PHE A 313 5.82 8.81 2.02
C PHE A 313 6.09 10.13 2.72
N VAL A 314 6.81 10.07 3.84
CA VAL A 314 7.14 11.27 4.62
C VAL A 314 8.37 11.94 4.04
N ILE A 315 8.25 13.23 3.77
CA ILE A 315 9.34 14.13 3.38
C ILE A 315 9.48 15.25 4.42
N HIS A 316 10.59 15.99 4.35
CA HIS A 316 10.79 17.19 5.17
C HIS A 316 11.70 18.17 4.42
N PRO A 317 11.65 19.48 4.73
CA PRO A 317 12.56 20.44 4.13
C PRO A 317 14.01 20.12 4.54
N LEU A 318 14.91 19.99 3.57
CA LEU A 318 16.33 19.69 3.81
C LEU A 318 17.12 20.91 4.28
N SER A 319 16.64 22.12 3.95
CA SER A 319 17.23 23.40 4.38
C SER A 319 16.17 24.48 4.53
N GLN A 320 16.56 25.63 5.10
CA GLN A 320 15.69 26.81 5.20
C GLN A 320 15.21 27.32 3.83
N GLU A 321 15.99 27.14 2.77
CA GLU A 321 15.61 27.52 1.39
C GLU A 321 14.42 26.71 0.86
N TYR A 322 14.26 25.47 1.30
CA TYR A 322 13.07 24.69 0.95
C TYR A 322 11.82 25.17 1.69
N ILE A 323 11.96 25.84 2.84
CA ILE A 323 10.84 26.46 3.56
C ILE A 323 10.32 27.69 2.80
N THR A 324 11.20 28.48 2.19
CA THR A 324 10.80 29.68 1.42
C THR A 324 10.10 29.36 0.11
N LYS A 325 10.24 28.13 -0.43
CA LYS A 325 9.38 27.63 -1.52
C LYS A 325 7.92 27.42 -1.09
N GLY A 326 7.67 27.12 0.18
CA GLY A 326 6.33 26.94 0.76
C GLY A 326 5.73 28.21 1.35
N PHE A 327 6.57 29.16 1.78
CA PHE A 327 6.18 30.47 2.29
C PHE A 327 6.91 31.56 1.50
N PRO A 328 6.22 32.37 0.67
CA PRO A 328 6.86 33.37 -0.18
C PRO A 328 7.48 34.48 0.70
N LEU A 329 8.75 34.29 1.05
CA LEU A 329 9.57 35.22 1.79
C LEU A 329 10.59 35.87 0.84
N PRO A 330 10.89 37.17 0.99
CA PRO A 330 11.92 37.82 0.19
C PRO A 330 13.28 37.12 0.34
N LYS A 331 14.02 36.93 -0.77
CA LYS A 331 15.35 36.29 -0.75
C LYS A 331 16.36 36.98 0.20
N ALA A 332 16.16 38.26 0.51
CA ALA A 332 16.98 39.05 1.43
C ALA A 332 16.54 38.97 2.91
N THR A 333 15.74 37.98 3.30
CA THR A 333 15.25 37.84 4.68
C THR A 333 16.44 37.59 5.64
N PRO A 334 16.59 38.38 6.72
CA PRO A 334 17.70 38.21 7.66
C PRO A 334 17.74 36.80 8.28
N LYS A 335 18.95 36.25 8.50
CA LYS A 335 19.16 34.90 9.06
C LYS A 335 18.42 34.67 10.39
N VAL A 336 18.37 35.68 11.26
CA VAL A 336 17.66 35.61 12.56
C VAL A 336 16.15 35.42 12.36
N VAL A 337 15.57 36.03 11.32
CA VAL A 337 14.16 35.87 10.99
C VAL A 337 13.92 34.48 10.40
N MET A 338 14.81 34.02 9.50
CA MET A 338 14.74 32.67 8.94
C MET A 338 14.85 31.57 10.00
N ASP A 339 15.70 31.73 11.01
CA ASP A 339 15.81 30.81 12.15
C ASP A 339 14.49 30.74 12.95
N LYS A 340 13.80 31.87 13.15
CA LYS A 340 12.48 31.88 13.81
C LYS A 340 11.40 31.23 12.94
N VAL A 341 11.44 31.46 11.63
CA VAL A 341 10.54 30.80 10.67
C VAL A 341 10.77 29.30 10.67
N GLU A 342 12.02 28.84 10.69
CA GLU A 342 12.40 27.43 10.78
C GLU A 342 11.86 26.79 12.07
N GLN A 343 12.02 27.46 13.22
CA GLN A 343 11.48 27.01 14.50
C GLN A 343 9.95 26.94 14.52
N ALA A 344 9.27 27.92 13.91
CA ALA A 344 7.82 27.93 13.79
C ALA A 344 7.33 26.81 12.84
N ALA A 345 8.00 26.65 11.70
CA ALA A 345 7.72 25.59 10.73
C ALA A 345 7.87 24.20 11.36
N ALA A 346 8.85 24.00 12.24
CA ALA A 346 9.00 22.75 12.99
C ALA A 346 7.76 22.37 13.82
N HIS A 347 6.89 23.33 14.16
CA HIS A 347 5.63 23.10 14.87
C HIS A 347 4.41 22.86 13.98
N MET A 348 4.55 23.00 12.66
CA MET A 348 3.45 22.76 11.73
C MET A 348 3.01 21.30 11.72
N PRO A 349 1.69 21.04 11.65
CA PRO A 349 1.18 19.70 11.46
C PRO A 349 1.61 19.15 10.09
N PRO A 350 1.64 17.80 9.93
CA PRO A 350 1.88 17.19 8.64
C PRO A 350 0.86 17.66 7.60
N MET A 351 1.30 17.82 6.34
CA MET A 351 0.42 18.20 5.24
C MET A 351 0.80 17.48 3.95
N VAL A 352 -0.19 17.27 3.08
CA VAL A 352 0.04 16.70 1.75
C VAL A 352 0.80 17.70 0.90
N TYR A 353 2.05 17.38 0.58
CA TYR A 353 2.87 18.16 -0.34
C TYR A 353 2.47 17.89 -1.79
N SER A 354 2.35 16.62 -2.16
CA SER A 354 2.06 16.18 -3.52
C SER A 354 1.28 14.87 -3.54
N LYS A 355 0.35 14.72 -4.48
CA LYS A 355 -0.22 13.41 -4.86
C LYS A 355 0.64 12.86 -6.00
N MET A 356 1.08 11.62 -5.86
CA MET A 356 1.72 10.83 -6.91
C MET A 356 0.67 9.98 -7.61
N SER A 357 0.68 9.99 -8.94
CA SER A 357 -0.25 9.20 -9.76
C SER A 357 0.42 8.74 -11.05
N ASN A 358 -0.23 7.81 -11.75
CA ASN A 358 0.29 7.20 -12.98
C ASN A 358 1.55 6.35 -12.77
N ILE A 359 1.65 5.61 -11.65
CA ILE A 359 2.71 4.61 -11.45
C ILE A 359 2.14 3.26 -11.90
N VAL A 360 2.52 2.81 -13.10
CA VAL A 360 2.02 1.56 -13.67
C VAL A 360 3.17 0.58 -13.82
N SER A 361 3.04 -0.58 -13.19
CA SER A 361 4.05 -1.62 -13.30
C SER A 361 3.88 -2.41 -14.61
N PRO A 362 4.98 -2.82 -15.26
CA PRO A 362 4.92 -3.80 -16.34
C PRO A 362 4.36 -5.17 -15.89
N ALA A 363 4.29 -5.43 -14.58
CA ALA A 363 3.65 -6.63 -14.02
C ALA A 363 2.11 -6.48 -13.85
N GLY A 364 1.51 -5.37 -14.28
CA GLY A 364 0.05 -5.13 -14.27
C GLY A 364 -0.51 -4.49 -12.99
N ALA A 365 0.29 -4.36 -11.93
CA ALA A 365 -0.10 -3.63 -10.73
C ALA A 365 0.06 -2.11 -10.91
N GLU A 366 -0.76 -1.32 -10.22
CA GLU A 366 -0.67 0.13 -10.23
C GLU A 366 -0.52 0.69 -8.82
N ALA A 367 0.14 1.84 -8.70
CA ALA A 367 0.26 2.57 -7.45
C ALA A 367 -0.13 4.04 -7.60
N GLU A 368 -0.76 4.57 -6.56
CA GLU A 368 -0.89 6.00 -6.33
C GLU A 368 -0.53 6.32 -4.88
N GLY A 369 -0.17 7.56 -4.57
CA GLY A 369 0.22 7.86 -3.21
C GLY A 369 0.37 9.33 -2.90
N TRP A 370 0.86 9.61 -1.71
CA TRP A 370 1.01 10.98 -1.22
C TRP A 370 2.37 11.20 -0.59
N LEU A 371 3.02 12.30 -0.99
CA LEU A 371 4.16 12.85 -0.28
C LEU A 371 3.62 13.75 0.84
N ILE A 372 3.90 13.40 2.08
CA ILE A 372 3.46 14.12 3.28
C ILE A 372 4.67 14.82 3.87
N THR A 373 4.64 16.16 3.90
CA THR A 373 5.72 16.93 4.51
C THR A 373 5.49 17.13 6.00
N VAL A 374 6.56 17.02 6.79
CA VAL A 374 6.62 17.43 8.19
C VAL A 374 7.53 18.65 8.32
N GLY A 375 7.15 19.65 9.11
CA GLY A 375 7.78 20.97 9.06
C GLY A 375 9.17 21.11 9.70
N GLY A 376 9.78 20.04 10.20
CA GLY A 376 11.11 20.10 10.82
C GLY A 376 12.24 19.98 9.79
N THR A 377 13.24 20.85 9.86
CA THR A 377 14.52 20.67 9.15
C THR A 377 15.42 19.69 9.91
N PRO A 378 16.53 19.20 9.31
CA PRO A 378 17.51 18.39 10.04
C PRO A 378 18.00 19.06 11.33
N ARG A 379 18.28 20.37 11.26
CA ARG A 379 18.70 21.18 12.41
C ARG A 379 17.68 21.14 13.54
N GLU A 380 16.42 21.44 13.25
CA GLU A 380 15.36 21.46 14.26
C GLU A 380 15.00 20.06 14.78
N MET A 381 15.08 19.03 13.94
CA MET A 381 14.85 17.64 14.35
C MET A 381 15.93 17.13 15.31
N LEU A 382 17.20 17.50 15.08
CA LEU A 382 18.33 17.09 15.92
C LEU A 382 18.45 17.91 17.20
N ALA A 383 18.01 19.17 17.19
CA ALA A 383 18.03 20.05 18.36
C ALA A 383 16.94 19.70 19.41
N ARG A 384 16.06 18.73 19.12
CA ARG A 384 14.88 18.39 19.93
C ARG A 384 14.92 16.93 20.36
N SER A 385 14.07 16.58 21.33
CA SER A 385 13.94 15.19 21.75
C SER A 385 13.37 14.32 20.61
N PRO A 386 13.75 13.04 20.49
CA PRO A 386 13.22 12.15 19.46
C PRO A 386 11.67 12.08 19.45
N GLU A 387 11.04 12.16 20.63
CA GLU A 387 9.59 12.15 20.79
C GLU A 387 8.90 13.32 20.07
N PHE A 388 9.55 14.47 19.94
CA PHE A 388 9.03 15.59 19.15
C PHE A 388 8.79 15.18 17.70
N THR A 389 9.75 14.48 17.10
CA THR A 389 9.66 13.97 15.74
C THR A 389 8.67 12.81 15.65
N TYR A 390 8.71 11.86 16.60
CA TYR A 390 7.78 10.72 16.62
C TYR A 390 6.31 11.14 16.60
N ARG A 391 5.91 12.14 17.39
CA ARG A 391 4.52 12.63 17.39
C ARG A 391 4.07 13.09 16.01
N ARG A 392 4.94 13.78 15.26
CA ARG A 392 4.62 14.24 13.90
C ARG A 392 4.57 13.11 12.90
N LEU A 393 5.48 12.14 13.01
CA LEU A 393 5.44 10.95 12.16
C LEU A 393 4.18 10.12 12.41
N LEU A 394 3.72 10.02 13.66
CA LEU A 394 2.46 9.35 14.00
C LEU A 394 1.25 10.14 13.49
N MET A 395 1.27 11.47 13.54
CA MET A 395 0.23 12.29 12.91
C MET A 395 0.20 12.10 11.38
N ALA A 396 1.37 12.01 10.74
CA ALA A 396 1.48 11.76 9.31
C ALA A 396 0.98 10.35 8.95
N ALA A 397 1.32 9.34 9.78
CA ALA A 397 0.83 7.97 9.63
C ALA A 397 -0.70 7.89 9.79
N SER A 398 -1.29 8.56 10.79
CA SER A 398 -2.75 8.62 10.96
C SER A 398 -3.43 9.36 9.80
N MET A 399 -2.82 10.45 9.30
CA MET A 399 -3.30 11.14 8.10
C MET A 399 -3.27 10.22 6.88
N ALA A 400 -2.15 9.53 6.63
CA ALA A 400 -2.00 8.57 5.54
C ALA A 400 -3.03 7.44 5.63
N GLN A 401 -3.25 6.89 6.82
CA GLN A 401 -4.25 5.86 7.05
C GLN A 401 -5.65 6.36 6.69
N LYS A 402 -6.07 7.55 7.14
CA LYS A 402 -7.38 8.14 6.82
C LYS A 402 -7.57 8.45 5.33
N MET A 403 -6.48 8.68 4.62
CA MET A 403 -6.47 8.86 3.16
C MET A 403 -6.51 7.53 2.40
N GLY A 404 -6.36 6.40 3.11
CA GLY A 404 -6.41 5.05 2.56
C GLY A 404 -5.09 4.57 1.97
N ALA A 405 -3.95 5.14 2.39
CA ALA A 405 -2.63 4.57 2.13
C ALA A 405 -2.48 3.26 2.88
N GLN A 406 -1.87 2.25 2.27
CA GLN A 406 -1.76 0.90 2.83
C GLN A 406 -0.40 0.66 3.49
N ILE A 407 0.60 1.47 3.15
CA ILE A 407 1.94 1.52 3.74
C ILE A 407 2.45 2.97 3.75
N ILE A 408 3.29 3.30 4.73
CA ILE A 408 3.99 4.59 4.79
C ILE A 408 5.51 4.42 4.83
N GLY A 409 6.22 5.18 3.99
CA GLY A 409 7.68 5.27 4.02
C GLY A 409 8.18 6.48 4.81
N LEU A 410 9.32 6.34 5.50
CA LEU A 410 9.99 7.41 6.23
C LEU A 410 11.23 7.90 5.47
N GLY A 411 11.18 9.12 4.94
CA GLY A 411 12.27 9.71 4.16
C GLY A 411 13.31 10.47 4.97
N ALA A 412 14.53 10.57 4.41
CA ALA A 412 15.61 11.46 4.87
C ALA A 412 15.87 11.43 6.40
N PHE A 413 15.86 12.55 7.10
CA PHE A 413 16.19 12.58 8.54
C PHE A 413 15.10 11.97 9.43
N THR A 414 13.87 11.79 8.92
CA THR A 414 12.78 11.20 9.70
C THR A 414 13.01 9.74 10.07
N LYS A 415 13.85 9.03 9.31
CA LYS A 415 14.31 7.66 9.62
C LYS A 415 15.62 7.60 10.40
N VAL A 416 16.31 8.72 10.63
CA VAL A 416 17.58 8.75 11.37
C VAL A 416 17.35 9.12 12.84
N VAL A 417 16.38 10.00 13.09
CA VAL A 417 16.08 10.51 14.43
C VAL A 417 15.63 9.38 15.37
N GLY A 418 16.26 9.32 16.55
CA GLY A 418 15.95 8.34 17.59
C GLY A 418 16.40 6.92 17.24
N ASP A 419 15.45 6.00 17.26
CA ASP A 419 15.62 4.55 17.12
C ASP A 419 15.39 4.03 15.69
N ALA A 420 15.62 4.89 14.69
CA ALA A 420 15.50 4.55 13.27
C ALA A 420 14.12 3.97 12.88
N GLY A 421 13.07 4.60 13.40
CA GLY A 421 11.69 4.29 13.06
C GLY A 421 11.06 3.15 13.86
N VAL A 422 11.80 2.44 14.72
CA VAL A 422 11.27 1.31 15.50
C VAL A 422 10.07 1.73 16.36
N THR A 423 10.19 2.84 17.09
CA THR A 423 9.08 3.38 17.91
C THR A 423 7.90 3.80 17.04
N VAL A 424 8.15 4.39 15.87
CA VAL A 424 7.09 4.82 14.95
C VAL A 424 6.37 3.61 14.37
N ALA A 425 7.09 2.60 13.89
CA ALA A 425 6.51 1.37 13.36
C ALA A 425 5.68 0.60 14.40
N ARG A 426 6.12 0.61 15.67
CA ARG A 426 5.36 -0.02 16.76
C ARG A 426 4.09 0.73 17.13
N ARG A 427 4.07 2.06 17.02
CA ARG A 427 2.95 2.92 17.46
C ARG A 427 2.01 3.34 16.32
N ALA A 428 2.45 3.25 15.06
CA ALA A 428 1.66 3.64 13.90
C ALA A 428 0.57 2.59 13.62
N GLU A 429 -0.59 3.07 13.15
CA GLU A 429 -1.75 2.23 12.80
C GLU A 429 -1.68 1.72 11.34
N ILE A 430 -0.56 1.98 10.66
CA ILE A 430 -0.27 1.62 9.27
C ILE A 430 1.17 1.09 9.20
N PRO A 431 1.45 0.03 8.41
CA PRO A 431 2.80 -0.49 8.23
C PRO A 431 3.79 0.59 7.79
N VAL A 432 4.98 0.56 8.39
CA VAL A 432 6.04 1.56 8.19
C VAL A 432 7.27 0.91 7.60
N THR A 433 7.89 1.54 6.61
CA THR A 433 9.24 1.20 6.16
C THR A 433 10.15 2.43 6.10
N THR A 434 11.46 2.23 6.30
CA THR A 434 12.49 3.29 6.19
C THR A 434 13.09 3.39 4.80
N GLY A 435 12.87 2.41 3.92
CA GLY A 435 13.48 2.41 2.59
C GLY A 435 14.99 2.13 2.61
N ASN A 436 15.56 1.72 3.74
CA ASN A 436 17.02 1.52 3.87
C ASN A 436 17.53 0.36 3.01
N SER A 437 16.73 -0.69 2.82
CA SER A 437 17.16 -1.85 2.04
C SER A 437 17.32 -1.48 0.56
N TYR A 438 16.32 -0.78 0.00
CA TYR A 438 16.42 -0.28 -1.37
C TYR A 438 17.46 0.83 -1.49
N SER A 439 17.64 1.68 -0.48
CA SER A 439 18.71 2.70 -0.50
C SER A 439 20.11 2.06 -0.59
N ALA A 440 20.37 1.02 0.21
CA ALA A 440 21.61 0.27 0.14
C ALA A 440 21.77 -0.43 -1.22
N SER A 441 20.69 -1.02 -1.74
CA SER A 441 20.69 -1.60 -3.08
C SER A 441 20.99 -0.57 -4.17
N GLY A 442 20.38 0.61 -4.11
CA GLY A 442 20.53 1.69 -5.10
C GLY A 442 21.96 2.21 -5.12
N ALA A 443 22.57 2.42 -3.95
CA ALA A 443 23.96 2.84 -3.86
C ALA A 443 24.96 1.81 -4.42
N LEU A 444 24.74 0.52 -4.15
CA LEU A 444 25.55 -0.56 -4.73
C LEU A 444 25.32 -0.73 -6.23
N TRP A 445 24.08 -0.53 -6.69
CA TRP A 445 23.75 -0.52 -8.11
C TRP A 445 24.47 0.63 -8.83
N ALA A 446 24.39 1.85 -8.28
CA ALA A 446 25.10 3.01 -8.79
C ALA A 446 26.60 2.81 -8.81
N ALA A 447 27.19 2.22 -7.76
CA ALA A 447 28.63 1.94 -7.74
C ALA A 447 29.04 0.94 -8.83
N ALA A 448 28.27 -0.13 -9.02
CA ALA A 448 28.54 -1.09 -10.08
C ALA A 448 28.39 -0.48 -11.48
N ASP A 449 27.42 0.42 -11.68
CA ASP A 449 27.25 1.16 -12.94
C ASP A 449 28.40 2.15 -13.18
N ALA A 450 28.76 2.94 -12.16
CA ALA A 450 29.89 3.86 -12.19
C ALA A 450 31.21 3.15 -12.56
N VAL A 451 31.51 2.00 -11.96
CA VAL A 451 32.72 1.22 -12.29
C VAL A 451 32.71 0.80 -13.76
N ARG A 452 31.55 0.41 -14.31
CA ARG A 452 31.40 0.04 -15.72
C ARG A 452 31.58 1.25 -16.65
N ARG A 453 30.96 2.39 -16.34
CA ARG A 453 31.05 3.64 -17.13
C ARG A 453 32.47 4.22 -17.11
N MET A 454 33.13 4.18 -15.95
CA MET A 454 34.56 4.53 -15.83
C MET A 454 35.42 3.63 -16.74
N GLY A 455 35.10 2.33 -16.85
CA GLY A 455 35.74 1.42 -17.79
C GLY A 455 37.24 1.24 -17.53
N LEU A 456 37.69 1.44 -16.28
CA LEU A 456 39.08 1.35 -15.85
C LEU A 456 39.45 0.01 -15.20
N VAL A 457 38.46 -0.89 -15.07
CA VAL A 457 38.55 -2.22 -14.45
C VAL A 457 37.92 -3.22 -15.41
N LYS A 458 38.52 -4.40 -15.56
CA LYS A 458 37.99 -5.45 -16.45
C LYS A 458 36.77 -6.13 -15.81
N ILE A 459 35.84 -6.58 -16.64
CA ILE A 459 34.74 -7.46 -16.23
C ILE A 459 35.07 -8.87 -16.68
N ASN A 460 35.04 -9.82 -15.74
CA ASN A 460 35.31 -11.23 -15.99
C ASN A 460 34.16 -11.88 -16.79
N LYS A 461 34.43 -13.06 -17.39
CA LYS A 461 33.41 -13.82 -18.15
C LYS A 461 32.17 -14.16 -17.32
N ASN A 462 32.32 -14.31 -16.01
CA ASN A 462 31.24 -14.55 -15.04
C ASN A 462 30.53 -13.27 -14.59
N GLN A 463 30.71 -12.13 -15.28
CA GLN A 463 30.16 -10.81 -14.97
C GLN A 463 30.65 -10.17 -13.65
N LYS A 464 31.66 -10.76 -12.98
CA LYS A 464 32.30 -10.13 -11.81
C LYS A 464 33.27 -9.03 -12.22
N ILE A 465 33.41 -8.02 -11.37
CA ILE A 465 34.44 -6.99 -11.49
C ILE A 465 35.79 -7.60 -11.12
N ALA A 466 36.72 -7.61 -12.07
CA ALA A 466 38.08 -8.13 -11.92
C ALA A 466 38.99 -7.11 -11.21
N GLY A 467 38.68 -6.82 -9.94
CA GLY A 467 39.34 -5.78 -9.17
C GLY A 467 39.24 -6.01 -7.67
N LYS A 468 39.74 -5.04 -6.91
CA LYS A 468 39.71 -5.03 -5.45
C LYS A 468 38.70 -4.02 -4.94
N THR A 469 37.85 -4.42 -4.00
CA THR A 469 36.92 -3.51 -3.32
C THR A 469 37.17 -3.49 -1.83
N MET A 470 36.91 -2.36 -1.19
CA MET A 470 36.99 -2.20 0.27
C MET A 470 35.69 -1.69 0.84
N VAL A 471 35.27 -2.24 1.98
CA VAL A 471 34.15 -1.72 2.76
C VAL A 471 34.65 -1.16 4.08
N VAL A 472 34.68 0.17 4.19
CA VAL A 472 35.05 0.89 5.41
C VAL A 472 33.81 1.00 6.31
N GLY A 473 33.94 0.47 7.53
CA GLY A 473 32.79 0.23 8.40
C GLY A 473 32.11 -1.11 8.14
N ALA A 474 32.84 -2.12 7.64
CA ALA A 474 32.29 -3.42 7.22
C ALA A 474 31.46 -4.15 8.29
N THR A 475 31.72 -3.93 9.58
CA THR A 475 30.95 -4.58 10.67
C THR A 475 29.68 -3.82 11.05
N GLY A 476 29.43 -2.66 10.42
CA GLY A 476 28.18 -1.93 10.56
C GLY A 476 27.07 -2.61 9.78
N SER A 477 25.83 -2.20 10.05
CA SER A 477 24.65 -2.77 9.39
C SER A 477 24.73 -2.72 7.86
N ILE A 478 24.79 -1.52 7.28
CA ILE A 478 24.91 -1.35 5.82
C ILE A 478 26.23 -1.93 5.31
N GLY A 479 27.34 -1.67 6.01
CA GLY A 479 28.66 -2.19 5.62
C GLY A 479 28.70 -3.72 5.50
N SER A 480 28.06 -4.44 6.43
CA SER A 480 28.05 -5.90 6.42
C SER A 480 27.24 -6.46 5.24
N VAL A 481 26.14 -5.79 4.89
CA VAL A 481 25.33 -6.10 3.71
C VAL A 481 26.11 -5.82 2.43
N SER A 482 26.72 -4.63 2.32
CA SER A 482 27.55 -4.24 1.18
C SER A 482 28.71 -5.22 0.98
N ALA A 483 29.40 -5.61 2.05
CA ALA A 483 30.47 -6.60 2.00
C ALA A 483 30.00 -7.95 1.45
N ARG A 484 28.86 -8.47 1.95
CA ARG A 484 28.27 -9.73 1.46
C ARG A 484 27.92 -9.67 -0.02
N LEU A 485 27.23 -8.61 -0.45
CA LEU A 485 26.83 -8.44 -1.85
C LEU A 485 28.05 -8.26 -2.77
N LEU A 486 29.06 -7.52 -2.33
CA LEU A 486 30.30 -7.33 -3.08
C LEU A 486 31.13 -8.61 -3.20
N ALA A 487 31.12 -9.50 -2.21
CA ALA A 487 31.78 -10.81 -2.31
C ALA A 487 31.19 -11.67 -3.44
N MET A 488 29.93 -11.44 -3.81
CA MET A 488 29.28 -12.09 -4.95
C MET A 488 29.64 -11.42 -6.29
N ALA A 489 30.03 -10.14 -6.31
CA ALA A 489 30.16 -9.32 -7.51
C ALA A 489 31.60 -8.91 -7.87
N VAL A 490 32.56 -9.01 -6.93
CA VAL A 490 33.95 -8.56 -7.08
C VAL A 490 34.90 -9.73 -6.74
N ASP A 491 36.08 -9.76 -7.35
CA ASP A 491 37.05 -10.84 -7.15
C ASP A 491 37.66 -10.86 -5.75
N GLU A 492 37.93 -9.68 -5.15
CA GLU A 492 38.56 -9.57 -3.84
C GLU A 492 37.94 -8.44 -3.00
N VAL A 493 37.56 -8.74 -1.76
CA VAL A 493 36.88 -7.83 -0.83
C VAL A 493 37.69 -7.60 0.44
N TYR A 494 37.95 -6.34 0.77
CA TYR A 494 38.62 -5.90 1.99
C TYR A 494 37.57 -5.43 3.00
N LEU A 495 37.48 -6.11 4.13
CA LEU A 495 36.66 -5.71 5.27
C LEU A 495 37.50 -4.78 6.16
N ALA A 496 37.16 -3.49 6.16
CA ALA A 496 37.86 -2.47 6.91
C ALA A 496 37.05 -1.99 8.12
N GLY A 497 37.69 -1.95 9.29
CA GLY A 497 37.05 -1.51 10.53
C GLY A 497 38.00 -1.45 11.71
N ARG A 498 37.47 -1.18 12.90
CA ARG A 498 38.29 -0.97 14.12
C ARG A 498 38.53 -2.23 14.95
N ASN A 499 37.74 -3.28 14.73
CA ASN A 499 37.73 -4.46 15.59
C ASN A 499 37.98 -5.73 14.76
N MET A 500 39.19 -6.25 14.85
CA MET A 500 39.60 -7.43 14.07
C MET A 500 38.72 -8.66 14.36
N LYS A 501 38.37 -8.91 15.62
CA LYS A 501 37.52 -10.06 16.00
C LYS A 501 36.16 -10.02 15.31
N LYS A 502 35.54 -8.84 15.22
CA LYS A 502 34.26 -8.67 14.51
C LYS A 502 34.42 -8.83 12.99
N LEU A 503 35.52 -8.33 12.41
CA LEU A 503 35.80 -8.48 10.99
C LEU A 503 36.01 -9.95 10.60
N GLU A 504 36.77 -10.70 11.41
CA GLU A 504 36.99 -12.14 11.18
C GLU A 504 35.69 -12.95 11.35
N ALA A 505 34.85 -12.60 12.33
CA ALA A 505 33.53 -13.21 12.48
C ALA A 505 32.63 -12.96 11.25
N LEU A 506 32.63 -11.72 10.73
CA LEU A 506 31.91 -11.37 9.52
C LEU A 506 32.46 -12.14 8.31
N LYS A 507 33.77 -12.16 8.11
CA LYS A 507 34.45 -12.93 7.06
C LYS A 507 34.08 -14.41 7.12
N ALA A 508 34.16 -15.04 8.28
CA ALA A 508 33.80 -16.45 8.46
C ALA A 508 32.33 -16.71 8.11
N SER A 509 31.44 -15.78 8.46
CA SER A 509 30.03 -15.87 8.07
C SER A 509 29.82 -15.68 6.57
N MET A 510 30.51 -14.73 5.93
CA MET A 510 30.44 -14.48 4.48
C MET A 510 30.92 -15.69 3.66
N LEU A 511 31.96 -16.38 4.14
CA LEU A 511 32.49 -17.58 3.49
C LEU A 511 31.52 -18.77 3.56
N LYS A 512 30.51 -18.75 4.45
CA LYS A 512 29.43 -19.74 4.39
C LYS A 512 28.50 -19.50 3.20
N ASP A 513 28.26 -18.23 2.87
CA ASP A 513 27.37 -17.83 1.77
C ASP A 513 28.08 -17.85 0.41
N THR A 514 29.37 -17.53 0.39
CA THR A 514 30.21 -17.50 -0.82
C THR A 514 31.60 -18.09 -0.52
N PRO A 515 31.72 -19.43 -0.46
CA PRO A 515 32.96 -20.13 -0.09
C PRO A 515 34.19 -19.79 -0.93
N GLN A 516 33.98 -19.38 -2.17
CA GLN A 516 35.00 -19.04 -3.16
C GLN A 516 35.44 -17.57 -3.14
N ALA A 517 34.84 -16.73 -2.28
CA ALA A 517 35.18 -15.31 -2.21
C ALA A 517 36.57 -15.10 -1.58
N LYS A 518 37.40 -14.23 -2.18
CA LYS A 518 38.65 -13.79 -1.56
C LYS A 518 38.35 -12.61 -0.65
N ILE A 519 38.45 -12.82 0.67
CA ILE A 519 38.10 -11.83 1.68
C ILE A 519 39.30 -11.57 2.60
N VAL A 520 39.69 -10.30 2.70
CA VAL A 520 40.77 -9.81 3.58
C VAL A 520 40.15 -8.98 4.69
N ALA A 521 40.42 -9.29 5.95
CA ALA A 521 40.03 -8.45 7.08
C ALA A 521 41.24 -7.60 7.51
N THR A 522 41.04 -6.30 7.68
CA THR A 522 42.12 -5.39 8.09
C THR A 522 41.63 -4.26 8.99
N THR A 523 42.44 -3.92 9.99
CA THR A 523 42.28 -2.71 10.82
C THR A 523 43.16 -1.56 10.34
N ASN A 524 44.16 -1.84 9.51
CA ASN A 524 45.10 -0.86 8.95
C ASN A 524 44.78 -0.62 7.47
N TYR A 525 43.51 -0.28 7.20
CA TYR A 525 42.99 -0.23 5.83
C TYR A 525 43.54 0.93 4.98
N GLU A 526 44.03 1.99 5.63
CA GLU A 526 44.72 3.13 5.00
C GLU A 526 45.87 2.69 4.08
N ASP A 527 46.61 1.65 4.47
CA ASP A 527 47.76 1.16 3.72
C ASP A 527 47.35 0.45 2.43
N HIS A 528 46.07 0.07 2.29
CA HIS A 528 45.55 -0.66 1.12
C HIS A 528 44.74 0.23 0.16
N LEU A 529 44.44 1.48 0.50
CA LEU A 529 43.60 2.38 -0.32
C LEU A 529 44.12 2.56 -1.75
N HIS A 530 45.44 2.51 -1.91
CA HIS A 530 46.12 2.69 -3.20
C HIS A 530 45.92 1.53 -4.19
N GLU A 531 45.38 0.40 -3.73
CA GLU A 531 45.11 -0.79 -4.53
C GLU A 531 43.63 -0.93 -4.93
N MET A 532 42.72 -0.18 -4.27
CA MET A 532 41.28 -0.38 -4.39
C MET A 532 40.71 0.25 -5.66
N ASP A 533 39.89 -0.52 -6.38
CA ASP A 533 39.14 -0.06 -7.55
C ASP A 533 37.77 0.51 -7.16
N MET A 534 37.22 0.02 -6.04
CA MET A 534 35.95 0.48 -5.50
C MET A 534 36.04 0.54 -3.97
N ILE A 535 35.45 1.56 -3.36
CA ILE A 535 35.35 1.68 -1.90
C ILE A 535 33.90 1.96 -1.52
N VAL A 536 33.39 1.29 -0.48
CA VAL A 536 32.12 1.62 0.17
C VAL A 536 32.42 2.19 1.55
N THR A 537 31.96 3.40 1.85
CA THR A 537 32.05 3.98 3.20
C THR A 537 30.68 3.97 3.86
N SER A 538 30.62 3.43 5.08
CA SER A 538 29.36 3.23 5.80
C SER A 538 29.56 3.38 7.32
N THR A 539 30.21 4.45 7.74
CA THR A 539 30.57 4.60 9.16
C THR A 539 29.53 5.38 9.97
N SER A 540 29.62 5.21 11.29
CA SER A 540 28.87 6.03 12.26
C SER A 540 29.72 7.17 12.84
N GLY A 541 30.86 7.47 12.21
CA GLY A 541 31.90 8.36 12.74
C GLY A 541 31.73 9.82 12.34
N ALA A 542 30.52 10.37 12.49
CA ALA A 542 30.20 11.73 12.05
C ALA A 542 31.28 12.74 12.47
N GLY A 543 31.85 13.46 11.49
CA GLY A 543 32.85 14.51 11.70
C GLY A 543 34.28 14.01 11.97
N LYS A 544 34.57 12.72 11.85
CA LYS A 544 35.94 12.19 11.90
C LYS A 544 36.42 11.86 10.50
N LYS A 545 37.70 12.12 10.21
CA LYS A 545 38.33 11.67 8.97
C LYS A 545 38.29 10.13 8.92
N ILE A 546 37.53 9.58 7.96
CA ILE A 546 37.30 8.13 7.83
C ILE A 546 38.38 7.45 7.00
N LEU A 547 38.75 8.07 5.88
CA LEU A 547 39.85 7.66 5.03
C LEU A 547 40.59 8.88 4.48
N ASP A 548 41.85 8.69 4.10
CA ASP A 548 42.63 9.69 3.38
C ASP A 548 42.46 9.55 1.85
N ILE A 549 41.59 10.37 1.27
CA ILE A 549 41.24 10.28 -0.16
C ILE A 549 42.46 10.49 -1.07
N THR A 550 43.49 11.21 -0.61
CA THR A 550 44.72 11.44 -1.38
C THR A 550 45.54 10.16 -1.60
N LYS A 551 45.31 9.10 -0.81
CA LYS A 551 45.96 7.80 -0.98
C LYS A 551 45.20 6.84 -1.89
N VAL A 552 43.98 7.20 -2.28
CA VAL A 552 43.10 6.35 -3.08
C VAL A 552 43.63 6.24 -4.52
N LYS A 553 43.52 5.05 -5.11
CA LYS A 553 43.90 4.80 -6.50
C LYS A 553 43.17 5.76 -7.46
N PRO A 554 43.88 6.43 -8.41
CA PRO A 554 43.22 7.19 -9.47
C PRO A 554 42.22 6.35 -10.27
N GLY A 555 41.01 6.87 -10.42
CA GLY A 555 39.89 6.19 -11.06
C GLY A 555 39.14 5.21 -10.17
N CYS A 556 39.40 5.21 -8.85
CA CYS A 556 38.58 4.50 -7.89
C CYS A 556 37.16 5.10 -7.84
N VAL A 557 36.16 4.24 -7.65
CA VAL A 557 34.78 4.65 -7.37
C VAL A 557 34.51 4.49 -5.88
N ILE A 558 34.20 5.58 -5.18
CA ILE A 558 33.83 5.56 -3.76
C ILE A 558 32.32 5.78 -3.64
N THR A 559 31.59 4.88 -2.99
CA THR A 559 30.17 5.06 -2.66
C THR A 559 30.02 5.34 -1.16
N ASP A 560 29.53 6.53 -0.83
CA ASP A 560 29.34 7.02 0.52
C ASP A 560 27.88 6.89 0.97
N VAL A 561 27.61 5.77 1.64
CA VAL A 561 26.27 5.43 2.14
C VAL A 561 26.07 5.86 3.60
N ALA A 562 27.05 6.57 4.20
CA ALA A 562 26.92 7.09 5.55
C ALA A 562 25.95 8.29 5.59
N ARG A 563 25.26 8.45 6.72
CA ARG A 563 24.41 9.63 6.99
C ARG A 563 24.65 10.11 8.42
N PRO A 564 25.24 11.31 8.63
CA PRO A 564 25.84 12.22 7.62
C PRO A 564 26.95 11.57 6.78
N LEU A 565 27.30 12.18 5.64
CA LEU A 565 28.33 11.68 4.72
C LEU A 565 29.71 11.60 5.41
N ASP A 566 30.47 10.55 5.08
CA ASP A 566 31.85 10.33 5.53
C ASP A 566 32.86 11.21 4.76
N LEU A 567 32.56 11.58 3.51
CA LEU A 567 33.42 12.39 2.63
C LEU A 567 32.75 13.71 2.22
N PRO A 568 33.06 14.83 2.89
CA PRO A 568 32.46 16.12 2.55
C PRO A 568 33.05 16.70 1.24
N PRO A 569 32.35 17.66 0.59
CA PRO A 569 32.74 18.19 -0.73
C PRO A 569 34.19 18.70 -0.80
N GLU A 570 34.68 19.34 0.25
CA GLU A 570 36.06 19.86 0.34
C GLU A 570 37.12 18.76 0.33
N GLU A 571 36.82 17.56 0.85
CA GLU A 571 37.72 16.41 0.76
C GLU A 571 37.67 15.80 -0.64
N VAL A 572 36.47 15.65 -1.21
CA VAL A 572 36.29 15.11 -2.58
C VAL A 572 37.02 15.97 -3.62
N ALA A 573 36.96 17.29 -3.48
CA ALA A 573 37.62 18.24 -4.38
C ALA A 573 39.15 18.06 -4.48
N LYS A 574 39.80 17.43 -3.50
CA LYS A 574 41.25 17.16 -3.53
C LYS A 574 41.63 16.11 -4.57
N ARG A 575 40.68 15.30 -5.05
CA ARG A 575 40.90 14.18 -5.96
C ARG A 575 39.82 14.16 -7.05
N PRO A 576 39.88 15.09 -8.03
CA PRO A 576 38.93 15.13 -9.13
C PRO A 576 39.05 13.93 -10.09
N ASP A 577 40.09 13.11 -9.92
CA ASP A 577 40.34 11.85 -10.61
C ASP A 577 39.76 10.62 -9.89
N VAL A 578 39.00 10.82 -8.80
CA VAL A 578 38.26 9.79 -8.06
C VAL A 578 36.77 10.11 -8.11
N LEU A 579 35.94 9.12 -8.43
CA LEU A 579 34.51 9.31 -8.53
C LEU A 579 33.85 9.00 -7.19
N VAL A 580 33.35 10.02 -6.49
CA VAL A 580 32.65 9.88 -5.20
C VAL A 580 31.15 10.04 -5.41
N ILE A 581 30.39 9.00 -5.10
CA ILE A 581 28.94 8.89 -5.29
C ILE A 581 28.26 8.69 -3.94
N GLU A 582 27.04 9.20 -3.77
CA GLU A 582 26.28 9.14 -2.51
C GLU A 582 25.11 8.17 -2.55
N SER A 583 24.45 8.08 -3.71
CA SER A 583 23.23 7.32 -3.92
C SER A 583 23.00 7.02 -5.39
N GLY A 584 22.25 5.95 -5.62
CA GLY A 584 21.63 5.66 -6.91
C GLY A 584 20.16 6.02 -6.85
N GLU A 585 19.75 6.98 -7.69
CA GLU A 585 18.36 7.39 -7.78
C GLU A 585 17.63 6.59 -8.86
N ILE A 586 16.31 6.45 -8.68
CA ILE A 586 15.51 5.44 -9.38
C ILE A 586 14.55 6.10 -10.36
N GLU A 587 14.58 5.66 -11.60
CA GLU A 587 13.59 6.00 -12.62
C GLU A 587 12.36 5.12 -12.45
N LEU A 588 11.18 5.73 -12.47
CA LEU A 588 9.90 5.02 -12.43
C LEU A 588 9.51 4.48 -13.82
N PRO A 589 8.75 3.38 -13.89
CA PRO A 589 8.44 2.69 -15.15
C PRO A 589 7.55 3.49 -16.12
N THR A 590 6.86 4.52 -15.63
CA THR A 590 5.93 5.36 -16.38
C THR A 590 6.14 6.83 -16.03
N ASP A 591 5.58 7.75 -16.81
CA ASP A 591 5.65 9.19 -16.55
C ASP A 591 4.76 9.58 -15.34
N VAL A 592 5.38 9.69 -14.17
CA VAL A 592 4.68 9.90 -12.90
C VAL A 592 4.42 11.37 -12.65
N LYS A 593 3.16 11.70 -12.36
CA LYS A 593 2.75 13.06 -12.00
C LYS A 593 3.01 13.31 -10.53
N MET A 594 3.97 14.17 -10.22
CA MET A 594 4.30 14.61 -8.87
C MET A 594 4.92 16.02 -8.88
N LYS A 595 5.01 16.65 -7.70
CA LYS A 595 5.76 17.91 -7.55
C LYS A 595 7.26 17.62 -7.46
N ASP A 596 8.05 18.63 -7.77
CA ASP A 596 9.52 18.60 -7.66
C ASP A 596 9.98 18.21 -6.24
N ILE A 597 10.93 17.28 -6.18
CA ILE A 597 11.59 16.85 -4.94
C ILE A 597 13.10 17.08 -4.97
N GLY A 598 13.62 17.83 -5.96
CA GLY A 598 15.04 18.11 -6.15
C GLY A 598 15.78 17.07 -7.00
N LEU A 599 15.06 16.32 -7.84
CA LEU A 599 15.60 15.30 -8.75
C LEU A 599 15.08 15.52 -10.17
N PRO A 600 15.73 14.95 -11.20
CA PRO A 600 15.23 15.00 -12.58
C PRO A 600 13.78 14.49 -12.71
N PRO A 601 13.05 14.90 -13.76
CA PRO A 601 11.69 14.40 -14.02
C PRO A 601 11.64 12.87 -14.00
N ASN A 602 10.60 12.32 -13.38
CA ASN A 602 10.37 10.88 -13.26
C ASN A 602 11.42 10.08 -12.45
N VAL A 603 12.33 10.76 -11.76
CA VAL A 603 13.35 10.15 -10.89
C VAL A 603 13.00 10.40 -9.43
N ILE A 604 13.16 9.37 -8.60
CA ILE A 604 12.86 9.39 -7.16
C ILE A 604 14.00 8.84 -6.32
N TYR A 605 13.99 9.22 -5.04
CA TYR A 605 14.89 8.64 -4.06
C TYR A 605 14.67 7.13 -3.91
N ALA A 606 15.76 6.38 -3.79
CA ALA A 606 15.72 4.93 -3.58
C ALA A 606 14.85 4.49 -2.38
N CYS A 607 14.80 5.27 -1.30
CA CYS A 607 13.94 4.97 -0.15
C CYS A 607 12.44 5.10 -0.46
N LEU A 608 12.05 6.03 -1.34
CA LEU A 608 10.69 6.14 -1.86
C LEU A 608 10.36 4.95 -2.78
N ALA A 609 11.33 4.51 -3.59
CA ALA A 609 11.17 3.34 -4.46
C ALA A 609 10.82 2.08 -3.67
N GLU A 610 11.41 1.83 -2.49
CA GLU A 610 11.02 0.71 -1.61
C GLU A 610 9.53 0.74 -1.28
N THR A 611 9.02 1.91 -0.89
CA THR A 611 7.62 2.07 -0.48
C THR A 611 6.67 1.80 -1.65
N ILE A 612 7.03 2.29 -2.83
CA ILE A 612 6.27 2.08 -4.07
C ILE A 612 6.30 0.60 -4.47
N VAL A 613 7.45 -0.05 -4.44
CA VAL A 613 7.60 -1.48 -4.78
C VAL A 613 6.80 -2.37 -3.85
N LEU A 614 6.84 -2.11 -2.54
CA LEU A 614 6.02 -2.84 -1.56
C LEU A 614 4.53 -2.64 -1.82
N ALA A 615 4.12 -1.42 -2.20
CA ALA A 615 2.74 -1.15 -2.57
C ALA A 615 2.32 -1.90 -3.84
N LEU A 616 3.15 -1.90 -4.88
CA LEU A 616 2.90 -2.63 -6.13
C LEU A 616 2.80 -4.15 -5.92
N GLU A 617 3.55 -4.71 -4.96
CA GLU A 617 3.42 -6.13 -4.60
C GLU A 617 2.26 -6.45 -3.65
N GLY A 618 1.56 -5.45 -3.12
CA GLY A 618 0.55 -5.67 -2.08
C GLY A 618 1.14 -6.20 -0.76
N ARG A 619 2.44 -5.95 -0.51
CA ARG A 619 3.15 -6.33 0.72
C ARG A 619 3.14 -5.20 1.72
N PHE A 620 2.07 -5.14 2.50
CA PHE A 620 1.86 -4.12 3.53
C PHE A 620 2.39 -4.59 4.88
N GLU A 621 3.71 -4.57 5.03
CA GLU A 621 4.41 -5.05 6.22
C GLU A 621 5.51 -4.08 6.67
N VAL A 622 6.01 -4.26 7.90
CA VAL A 622 7.19 -3.56 8.38
C VAL A 622 8.43 -4.20 7.75
N PHE A 623 8.73 -3.81 6.51
CA PHE A 623 9.76 -4.45 5.69
C PHE A 623 11.17 -4.08 6.18
N THR A 624 11.53 -2.80 6.16
CA THR A 624 12.84 -2.31 6.65
C THR A 624 12.66 -1.33 7.80
N ILE A 625 13.16 -1.68 8.99
CA ILE A 625 13.09 -0.82 10.18
C ILE A 625 14.35 -0.96 11.04
N GLY A 626 14.61 0.07 11.85
CA GLY A 626 15.75 0.05 12.76
C GLY A 626 17.08 0.25 12.04
N ARG A 627 18.15 -0.08 12.76
CA ARG A 627 19.52 0.15 12.29
C ARG A 627 20.13 -1.08 11.67
N ASP A 628 19.58 -2.27 11.86
CA ASP A 628 20.11 -3.54 11.37
C ASP A 628 19.41 -3.92 10.06
N THR A 629 20.12 -3.82 8.95
CA THR A 629 19.63 -4.11 7.60
C THR A 629 19.97 -5.55 7.26
N GLU A 630 18.97 -6.31 6.82
CA GLU A 630 19.11 -7.71 6.43
C GLU A 630 19.50 -7.80 4.94
N TRP A 631 20.58 -8.51 4.60
CA TRP A 631 21.08 -8.55 3.22
C TRP A 631 20.12 -9.29 2.29
N GLU A 632 19.35 -10.26 2.82
CA GLU A 632 18.29 -10.98 2.10
C GLU A 632 17.21 -10.02 1.63
N LYS A 633 16.77 -9.09 2.49
CA LYS A 633 15.79 -8.05 2.15
C LYS A 633 16.32 -7.06 1.12
N VAL A 634 17.60 -6.70 1.19
CA VAL A 634 18.24 -5.85 0.15
C VAL A 634 18.22 -6.55 -1.21
N LYS A 635 18.58 -7.83 -1.25
CA LYS A 635 18.55 -8.62 -2.49
C LYS A 635 17.13 -8.83 -3.00
N GLU A 636 16.18 -9.07 -2.10
CA GLU A 636 14.77 -9.25 -2.41
C GLU A 636 14.17 -7.99 -3.01
N ILE A 637 14.27 -6.85 -2.34
CA ILE A 637 13.64 -5.61 -2.79
C ILE A 637 14.25 -5.10 -4.11
N TYR A 638 15.54 -5.35 -4.34
CA TYR A 638 16.18 -5.10 -5.63
C TYR A 638 15.49 -5.87 -6.77
N LYS A 639 15.26 -7.18 -6.58
CA LYS A 639 14.58 -8.02 -7.57
C LYS A 639 13.14 -7.57 -7.81
N LEU A 640 12.42 -7.20 -6.75
CA LEU A 640 11.06 -6.66 -6.86
C LEU A 640 11.06 -5.32 -7.61
N GLY A 641 12.04 -4.45 -7.35
CA GLY A 641 12.26 -3.22 -8.12
C GLY A 641 12.40 -3.50 -9.61
N LEU A 642 13.28 -4.43 -10.00
CA LEU A 642 13.44 -4.82 -11.40
C LEU A 642 12.15 -5.40 -12.01
N LYS A 643 11.44 -6.27 -11.28
CA LYS A 643 10.14 -6.82 -11.71
C LYS A 643 9.14 -5.70 -12.02
N HIS A 644 9.15 -4.64 -11.21
CA HIS A 644 8.26 -3.50 -11.39
C HIS A 644 8.80 -2.41 -12.32
N GLY A 645 9.89 -2.67 -13.04
CA GLY A 645 10.42 -1.78 -14.08
C GLY A 645 11.24 -0.61 -13.54
N MET A 646 11.66 -0.65 -12.27
CA MET A 646 12.57 0.34 -11.71
C MET A 646 13.93 0.27 -12.41
N LYS A 647 14.49 1.43 -12.76
CA LYS A 647 15.83 1.54 -13.36
C LYS A 647 16.70 2.48 -12.56
N LEU A 648 18.02 2.27 -12.59
CA LEU A 648 18.96 3.28 -12.12
C LEU A 648 18.95 4.45 -13.12
N ALA A 649 18.55 5.64 -12.67
CA ALA A 649 18.43 6.81 -13.53
C ALA A 649 19.67 7.70 -13.49
N ALA A 650 20.14 7.93 -12.27
CA ALA A 650 21.11 8.96 -11.96
C ALA A 650 22.04 8.48 -10.86
N ILE A 651 23.29 8.88 -10.97
CA ILE A 651 24.30 8.70 -9.94
C ILE A 651 24.51 10.08 -9.33
N SER A 652 24.16 10.23 -8.05
CA SER A 652 24.36 11.48 -7.32
C SER A 652 25.70 11.46 -6.61
N GLY A 653 26.44 12.55 -6.67
CA GLY A 653 27.62 12.82 -5.85
C GLY A 653 27.43 14.06 -4.97
N VAL A 654 28.52 14.49 -4.32
CA VAL A 654 28.54 15.60 -3.35
C VAL A 654 28.07 16.95 -3.87
N ASN A 655 28.08 17.14 -5.19
CA ASN A 655 27.66 18.37 -5.86
C ASN A 655 26.37 18.22 -6.68
N GLY A 656 25.67 17.09 -6.56
CA GLY A 656 24.45 16.78 -7.32
C GLY A 656 24.61 15.60 -8.28
N VAL A 657 23.71 15.51 -9.26
CA VAL A 657 23.65 14.39 -10.22
C VAL A 657 24.79 14.51 -11.25
N PHE A 658 25.53 13.42 -11.47
CA PHE A 658 26.54 13.32 -12.51
C PHE A 658 25.92 13.06 -13.90
N THR A 659 26.41 13.78 -14.90
CA THR A 659 26.16 13.47 -16.33
C THR A 659 27.12 12.40 -16.85
N ASP A 660 26.89 11.92 -18.08
CA ASP A 660 27.87 11.07 -18.76
C ASP A 660 29.19 11.80 -19.02
N GLU A 661 29.13 13.10 -19.32
CA GLU A 661 30.30 13.95 -19.52
C GLU A 661 31.12 14.09 -18.24
N ASP A 662 30.47 14.25 -17.08
CA ASP A 662 31.17 14.37 -15.80
C ASP A 662 31.98 13.10 -15.50
N ILE A 663 31.38 11.93 -15.69
CA ILE A 663 32.08 10.64 -15.47
C ILE A 663 33.21 10.46 -16.49
N ALA A 664 33.01 10.86 -17.74
CA ALA A 664 34.05 10.83 -18.76
C ALA A 664 35.24 11.73 -18.40
N GLU A 665 34.99 12.89 -17.80
CA GLU A 665 36.05 13.80 -17.36
C GLU A 665 36.82 13.23 -16.16
N VAL A 666 36.13 12.66 -15.16
CA VAL A 666 36.80 11.97 -14.03
C VAL A 666 37.67 10.83 -14.55
N LYS A 667 37.19 10.07 -15.54
CA LYS A 667 37.98 9.02 -16.22
C LYS A 667 39.22 9.59 -16.92
N ARG A 668 39.10 10.70 -17.63
CA ARG A 668 40.23 11.36 -18.31
C ARG A 668 41.31 11.75 -17.31
N LEU A 669 40.91 12.42 -16.22
CA LEU A 669 41.80 12.82 -15.13
C LEU A 669 42.44 11.61 -14.44
N ALA A 670 41.69 10.53 -14.23
CA ALA A 670 42.21 9.28 -13.68
C ALA A 670 43.30 8.66 -14.56
N LEU A 671 43.10 8.61 -15.88
CA LEU A 671 44.10 8.09 -16.81
C LEU A 671 45.38 8.94 -16.82
N GLU A 672 45.23 10.27 -16.70
CA GLU A 672 46.36 11.19 -16.59
C GLU A 672 47.14 10.99 -15.29
N ALA A 673 46.44 10.95 -14.15
CA ALA A 673 47.04 10.71 -12.84
C ALA A 673 47.73 9.34 -12.76
N ARG A 674 47.17 8.30 -13.40
CA ARG A 674 47.78 6.95 -13.47
C ARG A 674 49.16 6.93 -14.11
N LYS A 675 49.51 7.86 -15.00
CA LYS A 675 50.84 7.93 -15.62
C LYS A 675 51.95 8.16 -14.60
N ASN A 676 51.63 8.90 -13.54
CA ASN A 676 52.58 9.27 -12.48
C ASN A 676 52.27 8.55 -11.16
N TRP A 677 51.31 7.62 -11.15
CA TRP A 677 50.89 6.89 -9.95
C TRP A 677 51.76 5.66 -9.74
N THR A 678 52.61 5.69 -8.71
CA THR A 678 53.37 4.52 -8.29
C THR A 678 52.67 3.89 -7.08
N PRO A 679 52.16 2.64 -7.15
CA PRO A 679 51.64 1.93 -6.00
C PRO A 679 52.70 1.89 -4.89
N GLY A 680 52.44 2.54 -3.75
CA GLY A 680 53.35 2.58 -2.60
C GLY A 680 54.16 3.87 -2.37
N GLN A 681 54.01 4.96 -3.15
CA GLN A 681 54.66 6.24 -2.80
C GLN A 681 53.99 6.99 -1.64
N ALA A 682 52.74 6.67 -1.29
CA ALA A 682 52.00 7.29 -0.19
C ALA A 682 52.49 6.91 1.23
N THR A 683 53.37 5.91 1.37
CA THR A 683 53.92 5.47 2.66
C THR A 683 55.22 6.18 3.06
N ARG A 684 55.72 7.15 2.27
CA ARG A 684 56.89 7.97 2.62
C ARG A 684 56.52 9.41 2.96
N SER A 685 55.65 9.62 3.95
CA SER A 685 55.66 10.88 4.68
C SER A 685 56.94 10.93 5.52
N ARG A 686 57.79 11.94 5.28
CA ARG A 686 59.01 12.24 6.06
C ARG A 686 58.73 12.15 7.57
N PRO A 687 59.66 11.62 8.40
CA PRO A 687 59.50 11.69 9.84
C PRO A 687 59.50 13.16 10.26
N GLU A 688 58.43 13.59 10.95
CA GLU A 688 58.44 14.83 11.70
C GLU A 688 59.59 14.77 12.70
N SER A 689 60.43 15.80 12.67
CA SER A 689 61.49 16.00 13.64
C SER A 689 60.87 16.13 15.03
N ARG A 690 61.02 15.08 15.85
CA ARG A 690 60.83 15.18 17.30
C ARG A 690 61.73 16.29 17.82
N LYS A 691 61.13 17.43 18.19
CA LYS A 691 61.76 18.40 19.09
C LYS A 691 62.11 17.65 20.38
N LYS A 692 63.40 17.63 20.70
CA LYS A 692 63.90 17.30 22.03
C LYS A 692 63.46 18.44 22.95
N ASP A 693 62.53 18.17 23.86
CA ASP A 693 62.38 19.00 25.04
C ASP A 693 63.57 18.71 25.96
N ALA A 694 64.36 19.75 26.17
CA ALA A 694 65.41 19.81 27.17
C ALA A 694 64.80 20.24 28.51
N ALA A 695 65.36 19.67 29.57
CA ALA A 695 65.06 19.85 30.98
C ALA A 695 64.74 21.29 31.43
N ALA A 696 63.70 21.42 32.25
CA ALA A 696 63.74 21.99 33.61
C ALA A 696 62.44 21.64 34.35
#